data_AF-A0A7W7ZMP8-F1
#
_entry.id   AF-A0A7W7ZMP8-F1
#
_cell.length_a   1.000
_cell.length_b   1.000
_cell.length_c   1.000
_cell.angle_alpha   90.00
_cell.angle_beta   90.00
_cell.angle_gamma   90.00
#
_symmetry.space_group_name_H-M   'P 1'
#
loop_
_entity.id
_entity.type
_entity.pdbx_description
1 polymer ?
#
loop_
_entity_poly.entity_id
_entity_poly.type
_entity_poly.pdbx_seq_one_letter_code
_entity_poly.pdbx_strand_id
1 'polypeptide(L)'
;MIIDEIEKLPPQVFVSYSWDSVQHRKWVLAFATRLRGDGIDVILDQWALQPGGDRTQFMEMSVTNAERVLIVCTDRYAKKAGSRTGGVGYEAMIITSEIAARIDSDKFVPILRADEFDTASPVWLRTKIGVDLRGDPYSEEAYQTLLRSLHRQSVAAPAIGPVPSFDFAENNLVETNDIPSHGHMEDSTVVRPEAAPEMVAPVQIDTFCLSEETLDSAFNAILHHGYGDFFPDPPEWAVVESDWTELRTLLTKVDLYHYQPFRPTRAFAPKSKIFLRPVTLLHPVDLILYTALVARLVSAINDRRISESEARVFSFRFSGEDNELYGDDSSHAEFAEAKDSRARSFPTGYMGSVDIADFYSQLRHRPVREALDFCTEGLGDLSLFPVVVERFLQNLTPDAETYGIPIGPAASRPLAEAALIQIDDALLGADVDFIRYIDDFVIYGATREIVEWGIRKLGELLASQMGLSLHAAKTKLQRCSDYILETSTSGNSEDTVEARFAKLIEDHFYDESGRLLDELTESEREALDSVDLEKVLTEALDEDEIDYKKVAFILDRLSSLERADLIDIVMSHLGRLYPVAHALQSFFLTGKHLSSDDKKNAATGLLAPILAAGPQQAPEFYSIWILDLFRSDAAWNHAIELGRVFRNSGSQAIRRYGALALSVSGGRSEAQLLKEAFSSSDDMTRCALILGIGKLTAEEKKRWLERNELDWFEAFLVRHS
;
A
#
# COMPACT_ATOMS: atom_id res chain seq x y z
N MET A 1 -28.50 30.92 -11.86
CA MET A 1 -28.38 31.21 -10.42
C MET A 1 -29.34 30.28 -9.67
N ILE A 2 -28.99 29.00 -9.58
CA ILE A 2 -29.62 27.99 -8.70
C ILE A 2 -28.52 26.96 -8.41
N ILE A 3 -27.64 27.29 -7.46
CA ILE A 3 -26.86 26.32 -6.70
C ILE A 3 -26.80 26.91 -5.30
N ASP A 4 -27.75 26.54 -4.46
CA ASP A 4 -27.65 26.61 -3.01
C ASP A 4 -28.84 25.87 -2.41
N GLU A 5 -28.61 24.58 -2.15
CA GLU A 5 -29.16 23.79 -1.03
C GLU A 5 -28.73 22.34 -1.28
N ILE A 6 -27.44 22.05 -1.06
CA ILE A 6 -27.07 20.70 -0.65
C ILE A 6 -27.67 20.56 0.76
N GLU A 7 -28.73 19.77 0.92
CA GLU A 7 -29.22 19.39 2.24
C GLU A 7 -28.02 18.88 3.05
N LYS A 8 -27.58 19.64 4.06
CA LYS A 8 -26.53 19.19 4.99
C LYS A 8 -27.07 17.95 5.69
N LEU A 9 -26.55 16.78 5.31
CA LEU A 9 -26.84 15.53 5.99
C LEU A 9 -26.47 15.68 7.49
N PRO A 10 -27.31 15.19 8.41
CA PRO A 10 -27.04 15.29 9.84
C PRO A 10 -25.75 14.52 10.20
N PRO A 11 -24.88 15.06 11.06
CA PRO A 11 -23.63 14.38 11.45
C PRO A 11 -23.91 13.00 12.04
N GLN A 12 -23.19 11.98 11.56
CA GLN A 12 -23.37 10.63 12.07
C GLN A 12 -22.48 10.36 13.29
N VAL A 13 -23.08 9.96 14.41
CA VAL A 13 -22.40 9.81 15.70
C VAL A 13 -22.68 8.46 16.33
N PHE A 14 -21.64 7.73 16.69
CA PHE A 14 -21.77 6.46 17.42
C PHE A 14 -21.59 6.68 18.93
N VAL A 15 -22.47 6.08 19.73
CA VAL A 15 -22.37 6.12 21.21
C VAL A 15 -21.91 4.77 21.74
N SER A 16 -20.66 4.70 22.19
CA SER A 16 -20.07 3.53 22.84
C SER A 16 -20.14 3.66 24.37
N TYR A 17 -20.66 2.64 25.04
CA TYR A 17 -20.85 2.64 26.48
C TYR A 17 -20.87 1.20 27.02
N SER A 18 -20.63 1.05 28.33
CA SER A 18 -20.70 -0.24 29.01
C SER A 18 -22.06 -0.46 29.65
N TRP A 19 -22.52 -1.71 29.67
CA TRP A 19 -23.80 -2.08 30.29
C TRP A 19 -23.70 -2.12 31.82
N ASP A 20 -23.50 -0.96 32.44
CA ASP A 20 -23.20 -0.87 33.87
C ASP A 20 -24.40 -1.18 34.76
N SER A 21 -25.55 -0.60 34.43
CA SER A 21 -26.82 -0.80 35.13
C SER A 21 -28.01 -0.53 34.20
N VAL A 22 -29.21 -0.92 34.63
CA VAL A 22 -30.45 -0.59 33.90
C VAL A 22 -30.65 0.94 33.85
N GLN A 23 -30.31 1.64 34.93
CA GLN A 23 -30.37 3.10 35.02
C GLN A 23 -29.38 3.75 34.04
N HIS A 24 -28.16 3.25 33.94
CA HIS A 24 -27.16 3.75 32.99
C HIS A 24 -27.63 3.55 31.54
N ARG A 25 -28.16 2.37 31.19
CA ARG A 25 -28.70 2.10 29.85
C ARG A 25 -29.85 3.03 29.48
N LYS A 26 -30.76 3.31 30.42
CA LYS A 26 -31.85 4.27 30.23
C LYS A 26 -31.34 5.69 30.06
N TRP A 27 -30.31 6.07 30.81
CA TRP A 27 -29.68 7.39 30.67
C TRP A 27 -29.02 7.55 29.29
N VAL A 28 -28.25 6.56 28.83
CA VAL A 28 -27.62 6.58 27.49
C VAL A 28 -28.69 6.65 26.40
N LEU A 29 -29.78 5.89 26.53
CA LEU A 29 -30.89 5.94 25.59
C LEU A 29 -31.54 7.34 25.55
N ALA A 30 -31.79 7.96 26.70
CA ALA A 30 -32.35 9.31 26.77
C ALA A 30 -31.40 10.36 26.18
N PHE A 31 -30.11 10.26 26.46
CA PHE A 31 -29.06 11.12 25.92
C PHE A 31 -28.97 10.99 24.38
N ALA A 32 -28.90 9.77 23.85
CA ALA A 32 -28.89 9.51 22.42
C ALA A 32 -30.17 10.00 21.73
N THR A 33 -31.32 9.82 22.37
CA THR A 33 -32.62 10.32 21.87
C THR A 33 -32.61 11.85 21.78
N ARG A 34 -32.04 12.52 22.78
CA ARG A 34 -31.92 13.98 22.80
C ARG A 34 -31.03 14.49 21.67
N LEU A 35 -29.87 13.87 21.46
CA LEU A 35 -28.97 14.19 20.33
C LEU A 35 -29.67 14.05 18.97
N ARG A 36 -30.48 12.99 18.77
CA ARG A 36 -31.31 12.86 17.56
C ARG A 36 -32.34 13.97 17.41
N GLY A 37 -32.95 14.39 18.52
CA GLY A 37 -33.85 15.55 18.55
C GLY A 37 -33.17 16.86 18.14
N ASP A 38 -31.86 16.97 18.37
CA ASP A 38 -31.04 18.14 18.05
C ASP A 38 -30.25 17.99 16.72
N GLY A 39 -30.70 17.11 15.83
CA GLY A 39 -30.21 17.01 14.45
C GLY A 39 -28.92 16.19 14.25
N ILE A 40 -28.59 15.28 15.16
CA ILE A 40 -27.48 14.33 15.04
C ILE A 40 -28.01 12.94 14.67
N ASP A 41 -27.46 12.28 13.65
CA ASP A 41 -27.83 10.88 13.36
C ASP A 41 -27.06 9.92 14.28
N VAL A 42 -27.70 9.51 15.36
CA VAL A 42 -27.05 8.65 16.37
C VAL A 42 -27.19 7.16 16.03
N ILE A 43 -26.06 6.47 15.97
CA ILE A 43 -25.94 5.01 15.97
C ILE A 43 -25.88 4.52 17.42
N LEU A 44 -26.81 3.64 17.79
CA LEU A 44 -26.91 3.06 19.14
C LEU A 44 -27.27 1.57 19.08
N ASP A 45 -26.57 0.76 19.88
CA ASP A 45 -26.80 -0.70 19.96
C ASP A 45 -28.27 -1.03 20.34
N GLN A 46 -28.88 -0.26 21.24
CA GLN A 46 -30.26 -0.45 21.70
C GLN A 46 -31.32 -0.31 20.59
N TRP A 47 -30.97 0.33 19.46
CA TRP A 47 -31.87 0.47 18.31
C TRP A 47 -31.51 -0.44 17.15
N ALA A 48 -30.21 -0.62 16.90
CA ALA A 48 -29.71 -1.27 15.70
C ALA A 48 -29.47 -2.77 15.83
N LEU A 49 -29.18 -3.29 17.04
CA LEU A 49 -28.92 -4.72 17.25
C LEU A 49 -30.22 -5.51 17.51
N GLN A 50 -30.49 -6.48 16.64
CA GLN A 50 -31.59 -7.45 16.79
C GLN A 50 -31.11 -8.74 17.49
N PRO A 51 -32.02 -9.54 18.10
CA PRO A 51 -31.67 -10.85 18.62
C PRO A 51 -31.00 -11.75 17.57
N GLY A 52 -29.80 -12.25 17.87
CA GLY A 52 -28.99 -13.04 16.94
C GLY A 52 -27.94 -12.25 16.15
N GLY A 53 -27.91 -10.92 16.25
CA GLY A 53 -26.89 -10.08 15.62
C GLY A 53 -25.52 -10.17 16.31
N ASP A 54 -24.45 -10.04 15.53
CA ASP A 54 -23.08 -10.01 16.02
C ASP A 54 -22.74 -8.61 16.57
N ARG A 55 -22.47 -8.55 17.87
CA ARG A 55 -22.14 -7.31 18.58
C ARG A 55 -20.74 -6.80 18.25
N THR A 56 -19.83 -7.71 17.91
CA THR A 56 -18.43 -7.43 17.54
C THR A 56 -18.42 -6.77 16.17
N GLN A 57 -19.08 -7.38 15.18
CA GLN A 57 -19.22 -6.82 13.84
C GLN A 57 -19.96 -5.48 13.83
N PHE A 58 -21.03 -5.34 14.63
CA PHE A 58 -21.75 -4.08 14.76
C PHE A 58 -20.86 -2.95 15.28
N MET A 59 -20.03 -3.26 16.27
CA MET A 59 -19.14 -2.28 16.90
C MET A 59 -18.06 -1.81 15.93
N GLU A 60 -17.40 -2.74 15.23
CA GLU A 60 -16.40 -2.42 14.20
C GLU A 60 -16.98 -1.50 13.12
N MET A 61 -18.14 -1.88 12.57
CA MET A 61 -18.82 -1.10 11.54
C MET A 61 -19.23 0.29 12.04
N SER A 62 -19.72 0.38 13.27
CA SER A 62 -20.17 1.64 13.87
C SER A 62 -19.02 2.59 14.17
N VAL A 63 -17.86 2.07 14.61
CA VAL A 63 -16.66 2.88 14.85
C VAL A 63 -16.05 3.35 13.53
N THR A 64 -16.07 2.52 12.49
CA THR A 64 -15.57 2.89 11.15
C THR A 64 -16.44 3.98 10.52
N ASN A 65 -17.76 3.79 10.47
CA ASN A 65 -18.66 4.65 9.70
C ASN A 65 -19.06 5.97 10.39
N ALA A 66 -19.04 6.04 11.72
CA ALA A 66 -19.41 7.28 12.41
C ALA A 66 -18.35 8.37 12.20
N GLU A 67 -18.77 9.63 12.09
CA GLU A 67 -17.88 10.79 12.05
C GLU A 67 -17.29 11.11 13.43
N ARG A 68 -18.10 10.90 14.48
CA ARG A 68 -17.70 11.04 15.88
C ARG A 68 -18.13 9.81 16.68
N VAL A 69 -17.30 9.41 17.63
CA VAL A 69 -17.57 8.32 18.56
C VAL A 69 -17.56 8.88 19.97
N LEU A 70 -18.73 8.90 20.61
CA LEU A 70 -18.89 9.30 22.00
C LEU A 70 -18.60 8.10 22.90
N ILE A 71 -17.57 8.20 23.74
CA ILE A 71 -17.23 7.17 24.72
C ILE A 71 -17.83 7.57 26.07
N VAL A 72 -18.85 6.86 26.54
CA VAL A 72 -19.44 7.12 27.85
C VAL A 72 -18.55 6.51 28.94
N CYS A 73 -17.74 7.37 29.55
CA CYS A 73 -16.72 7.02 30.53
C CYS A 73 -17.34 6.71 31.91
N THR A 74 -17.02 5.52 32.41
CA THR A 74 -17.31 5.02 33.77
C THR A 74 -16.17 4.11 34.23
N ASP A 75 -16.00 3.90 35.54
CA ASP A 75 -15.01 2.96 36.07
C ASP A 75 -15.11 1.55 35.45
N ARG A 76 -16.34 1.07 35.22
CA ARG A 76 -16.57 -0.23 34.55
C ARG A 76 -16.18 -0.21 33.08
N TYR A 77 -16.39 0.91 32.38
CA TYR A 77 -15.95 1.06 31.00
C TYR A 77 -14.43 0.98 30.91
N ALA A 78 -13.73 1.78 31.73
CA ALA A 78 -12.26 1.81 31.75
C ALA A 78 -11.64 0.44 32.09
N LYS A 79 -12.19 -0.26 33.10
CA LYS A 79 -11.71 -1.61 33.47
C LYS A 79 -11.90 -2.64 32.36
N LYS A 80 -13.02 -2.60 31.64
CA LYS A 80 -13.27 -3.51 30.51
C LYS A 80 -12.38 -3.19 29.31
N ALA A 81 -12.10 -1.92 29.05
CA ALA A 81 -11.18 -1.51 28.00
C ALA A 81 -9.70 -1.88 28.30
N GLY A 82 -9.31 -1.94 29.58
CA GLY A 82 -7.91 -2.16 29.99
C GLY A 82 -7.52 -3.56 30.46
N SER A 83 -8.47 -4.45 30.80
CA SER A 83 -8.19 -5.82 31.25
C SER A 83 -8.36 -6.83 30.11
N ARG A 84 -7.65 -7.98 30.12
CA ARG A 84 -7.68 -9.08 29.12
C ARG A 84 -8.65 -10.25 29.46
N THR A 85 -9.73 -10.00 30.21
CA THR A 85 -10.63 -11.05 30.75
C THR A 85 -12.12 -10.84 30.40
N GLY A 86 -12.77 -11.89 29.88
CA GLY A 86 -13.90 -11.79 28.94
C GLY A 86 -15.36 -11.90 29.42
N GLY A 87 -16.27 -11.64 28.45
CA GLY A 87 -17.75 -11.73 28.50
C GLY A 87 -18.41 -11.25 27.18
N VAL A 88 -19.69 -11.53 26.93
CA VAL A 88 -20.36 -11.12 25.67
C VAL A 88 -20.53 -9.58 25.63
N GLY A 89 -19.79 -8.93 24.74
CA GLY A 89 -19.68 -7.47 24.60
C GLY A 89 -18.37 -6.86 25.15
N TYR A 90 -17.49 -7.69 25.72
CA TYR A 90 -16.14 -7.28 26.12
C TYR A 90 -15.20 -7.17 24.91
N GLU A 91 -15.28 -8.11 23.97
CA GLU A 91 -14.48 -8.12 22.73
C GLU A 91 -14.74 -6.85 21.91
N ALA A 92 -16.00 -6.44 21.76
CA ALA A 92 -16.38 -5.18 21.12
C ALA A 92 -15.75 -3.94 21.79
N MET A 93 -15.64 -3.93 23.13
CA MET A 93 -15.02 -2.82 23.86
C MET A 93 -13.49 -2.79 23.70
N ILE A 94 -12.85 -3.96 23.65
CA ILE A 94 -11.42 -4.04 23.30
C ILE A 94 -11.22 -3.52 21.89
N ILE A 95 -12.00 -3.99 20.92
CA ILE A 95 -11.86 -3.60 19.51
C ILE A 95 -12.07 -2.09 19.35
N THR A 96 -13.09 -1.52 19.99
CA THR A 96 -13.27 -0.06 20.02
C THR A 96 -12.03 0.64 20.59
N SER A 97 -11.46 0.10 21.67
CA SER A 97 -10.28 0.67 22.32
C SER A 97 -8.99 0.50 21.51
N GLU A 98 -8.82 -0.61 20.81
CA GLU A 98 -7.68 -0.89 19.94
C GLU A 98 -7.75 -0.07 18.66
N ILE A 99 -8.94 0.02 18.03
CA ILE A 99 -9.19 0.90 16.89
C ILE A 99 -8.95 2.35 17.32
N ALA A 100 -9.49 2.77 18.47
CA ALA A 100 -9.33 4.14 18.93
C ALA A 100 -7.88 4.47 19.34
N ALA A 101 -7.14 3.53 19.93
CA ALA A 101 -5.74 3.74 20.27
C ALA A 101 -4.82 3.84 19.04
N ARG A 102 -5.23 3.26 17.90
CA ARG A 102 -4.52 3.36 16.61
C ARG A 102 -4.88 4.61 15.82
N ILE A 103 -5.97 5.29 16.17
CA ILE A 103 -6.47 6.49 15.47
C ILE A 103 -6.22 7.72 16.35
N ASP A 104 -5.18 8.49 16.05
CA ASP A 104 -4.97 9.80 16.69
C ASP A 104 -5.80 10.88 15.99
N SER A 105 -7.11 10.92 16.30
CA SER A 105 -8.01 11.94 15.75
C SER A 105 -8.96 12.51 16.81
N ASP A 106 -9.64 13.60 16.45
CA ASP A 106 -10.74 14.19 17.22
C ASP A 106 -12.06 13.41 17.09
N LYS A 107 -12.02 12.21 16.48
CA LYS A 107 -13.15 11.29 16.32
C LYS A 107 -13.69 10.81 17.66
N PHE A 108 -12.82 10.50 18.63
CA PHE A 108 -13.23 9.93 19.92
C PHE A 108 -13.39 11.01 20.98
N VAL A 109 -14.63 11.20 21.44
CA VAL A 109 -14.99 12.23 22.43
C VAL A 109 -15.35 11.56 23.76
N PRO A 110 -14.55 11.76 24.82
CA PRO A 110 -14.86 11.24 26.15
C PRO A 110 -16.07 11.97 26.76
N ILE A 111 -17.07 11.23 27.23
CA ILE A 111 -18.25 11.75 27.92
C ILE A 111 -18.27 11.21 29.35
N LEU A 112 -18.04 12.06 30.35
CA LEU A 112 -18.02 11.61 31.75
C LEU A 112 -19.44 11.45 32.27
N ARG A 113 -19.80 10.23 32.68
CA ARG A 113 -21.11 9.94 33.29
C ARG A 113 -21.06 9.76 34.80
N ALA A 114 -19.95 9.25 35.32
CA ALA A 114 -19.71 9.02 36.74
C ALA A 114 -18.19 9.09 37.02
N ASP A 115 -17.83 9.28 38.28
CA ASP A 115 -16.43 9.31 38.75
C ASP A 115 -15.62 10.49 38.18
N GLU A 116 -14.29 10.36 38.11
CA GLU A 116 -13.36 11.36 37.54
C GLU A 116 -12.76 10.83 36.24
N PHE A 117 -12.49 11.70 35.26
CA PHE A 117 -11.93 11.32 33.95
C PHE A 117 -10.69 10.43 34.08
N ASP A 118 -9.77 10.73 35.01
CA ASP A 118 -8.56 9.93 35.21
C ASP A 118 -8.86 8.47 35.59
N THR A 119 -9.99 8.21 36.24
CA THR A 119 -10.40 6.88 36.68
C THR A 119 -11.42 6.21 35.74
N ALA A 120 -12.28 7.01 35.12
CA ALA A 120 -13.39 6.56 34.29
C ALA A 120 -13.05 6.43 32.80
N SER A 121 -11.95 7.04 32.35
CA SER A 121 -11.49 6.96 30.97
C SER A 121 -10.44 5.86 30.79
N PRO A 122 -10.48 5.13 29.66
CA PRO A 122 -9.37 4.28 29.23
C PRO A 122 -8.05 5.08 29.14
N VAL A 123 -6.92 4.42 29.38
CA VAL A 123 -5.58 5.06 29.43
C VAL A 123 -5.29 5.89 28.17
N TRP A 124 -5.64 5.37 26.99
CA TRP A 124 -5.43 6.04 25.70
C TRP A 124 -6.29 7.30 25.50
N LEU A 125 -7.35 7.49 26.29
CA LEU A 125 -8.30 8.59 26.14
C LEU A 125 -8.08 9.71 27.18
N ARG A 126 -7.18 9.52 28.16
CA ARG A 126 -6.95 10.48 29.27
C ARG A 126 -6.38 11.84 28.82
N THR A 127 -5.69 11.88 27.70
CA THR A 127 -5.10 13.12 27.16
C THR A 127 -6.08 13.94 26.32
N LYS A 128 -7.26 13.40 26.01
CA LYS A 128 -8.27 14.06 25.17
C LYS A 128 -9.22 14.91 26.04
N ILE A 129 -9.62 16.07 25.53
CA ILE A 129 -10.62 16.93 26.18
C ILE A 129 -11.99 16.25 26.08
N GLY A 130 -12.60 15.95 27.22
CA GLY A 130 -13.93 15.35 27.32
C GLY A 130 -15.00 16.33 27.77
N VAL A 131 -16.27 15.91 27.68
CA VAL A 131 -17.43 16.66 28.15
C VAL A 131 -17.96 16.03 29.44
N ASP A 132 -18.07 16.85 30.49
CA ASP A 132 -18.63 16.43 31.77
C ASP A 132 -20.16 16.49 31.75
N LEU A 133 -20.80 15.33 31.63
CA LEU A 133 -22.26 15.17 31.71
C LEU A 133 -22.66 14.39 32.99
N ARG A 134 -21.90 14.54 34.07
CA ARG A 134 -22.32 14.07 35.40
C ARG A 134 -23.52 14.87 35.90
N GLY A 135 -24.37 14.22 36.68
CA GLY A 135 -25.60 14.81 37.24
C GLY A 135 -26.88 14.24 36.64
N ASP A 136 -27.98 14.39 37.36
CA ASP A 136 -29.33 14.05 36.91
C ASP A 136 -30.30 15.14 37.41
N PRO A 137 -30.53 16.22 36.63
CA PRO A 137 -30.02 16.48 35.27
C PRO A 137 -28.53 16.92 35.24
N TYR A 138 -27.87 16.71 34.10
CA TYR A 138 -26.51 17.19 33.80
C TYR A 138 -26.49 18.65 33.33
N SER A 139 -25.30 19.27 33.26
CA SER A 139 -25.13 20.68 32.83
C SER A 139 -25.58 20.90 31.38
N GLU A 140 -26.46 21.87 31.19
CA GLU A 140 -26.92 22.27 29.85
C GLU A 140 -25.82 22.95 29.04
N GLU A 141 -24.94 23.72 29.69
CA GLU A 141 -23.80 24.37 29.03
C GLU A 141 -22.80 23.35 28.46
N ALA A 142 -22.55 22.28 29.21
CA ALA A 142 -21.71 21.17 28.77
C ALA A 142 -22.35 20.43 27.58
N TYR A 143 -23.66 20.21 27.62
CA TYR A 143 -24.41 19.61 26.52
C TYR A 143 -24.37 20.49 25.25
N GLN A 144 -24.56 21.80 25.37
CA GLN A 144 -24.48 22.73 24.24
C GLN A 144 -23.06 22.79 23.65
N THR A 145 -22.03 22.68 24.48
CA THR A 145 -20.63 22.61 24.03
C THR A 145 -20.39 21.36 23.19
N LEU A 146 -20.88 20.20 23.65
CA LEU A 146 -20.84 18.96 22.88
C LEU A 146 -21.60 19.10 21.56
N LEU A 147 -22.83 19.61 21.61
CA LEU A 147 -23.69 19.73 20.44
C LEU A 147 -23.05 20.61 19.35
N ARG A 148 -22.47 21.76 19.73
CA ARG A 148 -21.72 22.62 18.78
C ARG A 148 -20.52 21.91 18.17
N SER A 149 -19.79 21.13 18.98
CA SER A 149 -18.65 20.34 18.50
C SER A 149 -19.10 19.29 17.46
N LEU A 150 -20.21 18.58 17.72
CA LEU A 150 -20.76 17.57 16.82
C LEU A 150 -21.27 18.18 15.50
N HIS A 151 -21.82 19.40 15.54
CA HIS A 151 -22.22 20.16 14.35
C HIS A 151 -21.07 20.90 13.66
N ARG A 152 -19.83 20.76 14.13
CA ARG A 152 -18.63 21.49 13.65
C ARG A 152 -18.78 23.02 13.67
N GLN A 153 -19.51 23.54 14.66
CA GLN A 153 -19.74 24.98 14.89
C GLN A 153 -18.93 25.48 16.09
N SER A 154 -17.61 25.33 16.05
CA SER A 154 -16.72 25.89 17.08
C SER A 154 -16.74 27.42 17.03
N VAL A 155 -16.46 28.06 18.18
CA VAL A 155 -16.39 29.53 18.27
C VAL A 155 -15.24 30.02 17.39
N ALA A 156 -15.56 30.76 16.32
CA ALA A 156 -14.55 31.36 15.46
C ALA A 156 -13.68 32.33 16.28
N ALA A 157 -12.36 32.24 16.12
CA ALA A 157 -11.45 33.22 16.69
C ALA A 157 -11.83 34.61 16.14
N PRO A 158 -11.87 35.66 16.98
CA PRO A 158 -12.07 37.02 16.48
C PRO A 158 -10.95 37.37 15.49
N ALA A 159 -11.25 38.25 14.53
CA ALA A 159 -10.26 38.70 13.56
C ALA A 159 -9.01 39.26 14.25
N ILE A 160 -7.83 38.92 13.74
CA ILE A 160 -6.55 39.40 14.25
C ILE A 160 -6.50 40.94 14.10
N GLY A 161 -6.19 41.63 15.19
CA GLY A 161 -6.05 43.08 15.19
C GLY A 161 -4.83 43.56 14.39
N PRO A 162 -4.79 44.84 13.96
CA PRO A 162 -3.62 45.38 13.26
C PRO A 162 -2.38 45.35 14.17
N VAL A 163 -1.20 45.19 13.55
CA VAL A 163 0.09 45.24 14.24
C VAL A 163 0.21 46.59 14.97
N PRO A 164 0.55 46.61 16.28
CA PRO A 164 0.79 47.85 17.01
C PRO A 164 1.94 48.66 16.39
N SER A 165 1.83 49.99 16.36
CA SER A 165 2.96 50.85 15.95
C SER A 165 4.06 50.72 16.99
N PHE A 166 5.15 50.05 16.62
CA PHE A 166 6.38 50.07 17.40
C PHE A 166 7.24 51.22 16.87
N ASP A 167 7.18 52.36 17.55
CA ASP A 167 8.03 53.51 17.22
C ASP A 167 9.48 53.16 17.55
N PHE A 168 10.27 52.84 16.53
CA PHE A 168 11.72 52.76 16.64
C PHE A 168 12.29 54.18 16.72
N ALA A 169 12.54 54.65 17.94
CA ALA A 169 13.34 55.84 18.14
C ALA A 169 14.83 55.51 17.91
N GLU A 170 15.36 55.91 16.76
CA GLU A 170 16.80 56.03 16.55
C GLU A 170 17.40 57.12 17.46
N ASN A 171 18.66 56.86 17.86
CA ASN A 171 19.66 57.75 18.46
C ASN A 171 19.66 57.93 19.99
N ASN A 172 20.66 57.35 20.67
CA ASN A 172 21.95 58.03 20.83
C ASN A 172 23.01 57.14 21.50
N LEU A 173 24.18 57.10 20.88
CA LEU A 173 25.45 56.69 21.47
C LEU A 173 25.79 57.58 22.66
N VAL A 174 26.02 57.00 23.84
CA VAL A 174 26.82 57.61 24.90
C VAL A 174 27.72 56.51 25.50
N GLU A 175 29.01 56.60 25.21
CA GLU A 175 30.07 55.98 26.01
C GLU A 175 30.04 56.55 27.43
N THR A 176 30.15 55.71 28.46
CA THR A 176 30.97 56.03 29.63
C THR A 176 31.43 54.75 30.35
N ASN A 177 32.73 54.72 30.60
CA ASN A 177 33.43 53.83 31.51
C ASN A 177 32.88 53.96 32.93
N ASP A 178 32.81 52.84 33.67
CA ASP A 178 33.49 52.70 34.98
C ASP A 178 33.18 51.33 35.62
N ILE A 179 34.24 50.59 35.93
CA ILE A 179 34.26 49.40 36.81
C ILE A 179 34.80 49.84 38.17
N PRO A 180 34.22 49.39 39.29
CA PRO A 180 34.98 48.62 40.29
C PRO A 180 34.16 47.43 40.83
N SER A 181 34.55 46.17 40.60
CA SER A 181 35.47 45.34 41.40
C SER A 181 35.06 45.07 42.87
N HIS A 182 34.56 43.84 43.12
CA HIS A 182 34.73 42.96 44.31
C HIS A 182 33.68 41.84 44.16
N GLY A 183 33.95 40.54 44.28
CA GLY A 183 35.12 39.74 44.60
C GLY A 183 34.72 38.26 44.46
N HIS A 184 35.71 37.40 44.23
CA HIS A 184 35.60 35.95 44.01
C HIS A 184 34.74 35.19 45.04
N MET A 185 33.99 34.19 44.58
CA MET A 185 34.28 32.78 44.87
C MET A 185 33.53 31.83 43.92
N GLU A 186 34.28 30.84 43.44
CA GLU A 186 33.91 29.74 42.55
C GLU A 186 32.96 28.76 43.26
N ASP A 187 31.99 28.17 42.55
CA ASP A 187 32.06 26.79 42.03
C ASP A 187 30.69 26.31 41.49
N SER A 188 30.73 25.35 40.56
CA SER A 188 29.65 24.56 39.93
C SER A 188 28.89 25.17 38.73
N THR A 189 29.48 24.99 37.55
CA THR A 189 28.82 25.12 36.24
C THR A 189 27.76 24.03 36.05
N VAL A 190 26.50 24.42 36.26
CA VAL A 190 25.36 23.79 35.59
C VAL A 190 25.50 24.11 34.10
N VAL A 191 25.80 23.10 33.29
CA VAL A 191 25.70 23.19 31.83
C VAL A 191 24.24 23.44 31.50
N ARG A 192 23.93 24.66 31.08
CA ARG A 192 22.64 25.02 30.50
C ARG A 192 22.49 24.24 29.17
N PRO A 193 21.30 23.72 28.85
CA PRO A 193 21.08 23.16 27.52
C PRO A 193 21.35 24.26 26.49
N GLU A 194 22.15 23.92 25.48
CA GLU A 194 22.31 24.73 24.28
C GLU A 194 20.92 25.07 23.71
N ALA A 195 20.81 26.29 23.20
CA ALA A 195 19.59 26.82 22.62
C ALA A 195 19.00 25.80 21.63
N ALA A 196 17.68 25.63 21.70
CA ALA A 196 16.93 24.90 20.70
C ALA A 196 17.37 25.37 19.30
N PRO A 197 17.59 24.45 18.34
CA PRO A 197 17.97 24.83 17.00
C PRO A 197 16.93 25.82 16.48
N GLU A 198 17.42 26.95 15.95
CA GLU A 198 16.59 27.95 15.30
C GLU A 198 15.63 27.23 14.35
N MET A 199 14.33 27.47 14.52
CA MET A 199 13.34 27.07 13.54
C MET A 199 13.73 27.69 12.20
N VAL A 200 14.30 26.88 11.32
CA VAL A 200 14.54 27.22 9.93
C VAL A 200 13.20 27.66 9.35
N ALA A 201 13.12 28.92 8.93
CA ALA A 201 11.96 29.44 8.22
C ALA A 201 11.65 28.49 7.03
N PRO A 202 10.37 28.22 6.70
CA PRO A 202 10.05 27.33 5.59
C PRO A 202 10.74 27.86 4.34
N VAL A 203 11.66 27.07 3.77
CA VAL A 203 12.31 27.39 2.50
C VAL A 203 11.20 27.51 1.47
N GLN A 204 11.02 28.72 0.95
CA GLN A 204 10.06 28.99 -0.10
C GLN A 204 10.71 28.51 -1.41
N ILE A 205 10.47 27.25 -1.75
CA ILE A 205 10.92 26.63 -3.00
C ILE A 205 9.91 27.06 -4.07
N ASP A 206 10.33 27.96 -4.96
CA ASP A 206 9.43 28.50 -5.98
C ASP A 206 9.07 27.48 -7.07
N THR A 207 9.98 26.55 -7.42
CA THR A 207 9.76 25.46 -8.40
C THR A 207 10.81 24.33 -8.26
N PHE A 208 10.41 23.06 -8.44
CA PHE A 208 11.29 21.90 -8.58
C PHE A 208 10.94 21.11 -9.86
N CYS A 209 11.79 21.20 -10.89
CA CYS A 209 11.61 20.52 -12.17
C CYS A 209 12.75 19.54 -12.45
N LEU A 210 12.45 18.43 -13.15
CA LEU A 210 13.46 17.43 -13.54
C LEU A 210 14.14 17.79 -14.86
N SER A 211 15.40 17.36 -15.01
CA SER A 211 16.15 17.48 -16.27
C SER A 211 15.72 16.42 -17.29
N GLU A 212 15.98 16.66 -18.58
CA GLU A 212 15.74 15.66 -19.63
C GLU A 212 16.52 14.37 -19.38
N GLU A 213 17.76 14.47 -18.94
CA GLU A 213 18.61 13.31 -18.60
C GLU A 213 18.01 12.45 -17.48
N THR A 214 17.48 13.09 -16.44
CA THR A 214 16.82 12.39 -15.32
C THR A 214 15.57 11.65 -15.79
N LEU A 215 14.80 12.28 -16.68
CA LEU A 215 13.60 11.69 -17.27
C LEU A 215 13.94 10.54 -18.22
N ASP A 216 14.99 10.67 -19.02
CA ASP A 216 15.47 9.61 -19.93
C ASP A 216 15.97 8.39 -19.14
N SER A 217 16.74 8.61 -18.07
CA SER A 217 17.15 7.55 -17.14
C SER A 217 15.94 6.82 -16.56
N ALA A 218 14.93 7.56 -16.09
CA ALA A 218 13.71 6.98 -15.54
C ALA A 218 12.91 6.18 -16.58
N PHE A 219 12.78 6.71 -17.79
CA PHE A 219 12.09 6.02 -18.89
C PHE A 219 12.80 4.72 -19.25
N ASN A 220 14.12 4.74 -19.38
CA ASN A 220 14.91 3.53 -19.65
C ASN A 220 14.84 2.53 -18.50
N ALA A 221 14.82 3.01 -17.24
CA ALA A 221 14.61 2.15 -16.08
C ALA A 221 13.23 1.48 -16.09
N ILE A 222 12.18 2.15 -16.56
CA ILE A 222 10.86 1.52 -16.72
C ILE A 222 10.87 0.50 -17.88
N LEU A 223 11.55 0.79 -18.99
CA LEU A 223 11.71 -0.20 -20.06
C LEU A 223 12.46 -1.44 -19.59
N HIS A 224 13.51 -1.25 -18.79
CA HIS A 224 14.29 -2.33 -18.22
C HIS A 224 13.49 -3.10 -17.17
N HIS A 225 12.92 -2.44 -16.14
CA HIS A 225 12.25 -3.09 -15.00
C HIS A 225 10.77 -3.46 -15.26
N GLY A 226 10.15 -2.89 -16.28
CA GLY A 226 8.74 -3.06 -16.60
C GLY A 226 7.86 -1.99 -15.97
N TYR A 227 6.59 -1.94 -16.42
CA TYR A 227 5.64 -0.94 -15.94
C TYR A 227 5.24 -1.17 -14.47
N GLY A 228 5.02 -2.44 -14.11
CA GLY A 228 4.78 -2.87 -12.74
C GLY A 228 4.32 -4.33 -12.65
N ASP A 229 4.35 -4.90 -11.46
CA ASP A 229 4.31 -6.38 -11.32
C ASP A 229 2.89 -6.99 -11.36
N PHE A 230 1.87 -6.26 -10.89
CA PHE A 230 0.57 -6.87 -10.53
C PHE A 230 -0.57 -6.63 -11.52
N PHE A 231 -0.29 -5.96 -12.62
CA PHE A 231 -1.28 -5.56 -13.62
C PHE A 231 -0.72 -5.78 -15.03
N PRO A 232 -1.57 -6.11 -16.02
CA PRO A 232 -1.17 -6.07 -17.42
C PRO A 232 -0.71 -4.66 -17.80
N ASP A 233 0.34 -4.59 -18.63
CA ASP A 233 0.88 -3.33 -19.13
C ASP A 233 -0.21 -2.46 -19.76
N PRO A 234 -0.29 -1.18 -19.34
CA PRO A 234 -1.34 -0.30 -19.83
C PRO A 234 -1.08 0.06 -21.31
N PRO A 235 -2.09 -0.03 -22.19
CA PRO A 235 -1.89 0.22 -23.62
C PRO A 235 -1.49 1.67 -23.94
N GLU A 236 -1.80 2.62 -23.07
CA GLU A 236 -1.30 3.99 -23.18
C GLU A 236 0.24 4.09 -23.04
N TRP A 237 0.90 3.09 -22.43
CA TRP A 237 2.36 3.04 -22.36
C TRP A 237 2.99 2.91 -23.74
N ALA A 238 2.40 2.13 -24.65
CA ALA A 238 2.89 2.02 -26.03
C ALA A 238 2.86 3.37 -26.79
N VAL A 239 1.91 4.26 -26.44
CA VAL A 239 1.84 5.63 -26.99
C VAL A 239 2.93 6.52 -26.38
N VAL A 240 3.25 6.31 -25.10
CA VAL A 240 4.39 6.97 -24.44
C VAL A 240 5.71 6.56 -25.12
N GLU A 241 5.89 5.27 -25.39
CA GLU A 241 7.08 4.76 -26.07
C GLU A 241 7.25 5.31 -27.49
N SER A 242 6.16 5.41 -28.26
CA SER A 242 6.22 5.89 -29.65
C SER A 242 6.60 7.38 -29.76
N ASP A 243 6.21 8.19 -28.78
CA ASP A 243 6.31 9.65 -28.82
C ASP A 243 6.98 10.25 -27.58
N TRP A 244 7.93 9.51 -27.00
CA TRP A 244 8.66 9.89 -25.78
C TRP A 244 9.24 11.32 -25.82
N THR A 245 9.77 11.75 -26.97
CA THR A 245 10.41 13.08 -27.11
C THR A 245 9.43 14.23 -26.82
N GLU A 246 8.18 14.15 -27.29
CA GLU A 246 7.19 15.18 -27.01
C GLU A 246 6.78 15.14 -25.53
N LEU A 247 6.52 13.94 -24.99
CA LEU A 247 6.12 13.79 -23.60
C LEU A 247 7.22 14.30 -22.65
N ARG A 248 8.48 13.91 -22.87
CA ARG A 248 9.64 14.40 -22.09
C ARG A 248 9.70 15.92 -22.05
N THR A 249 9.46 16.58 -23.18
CA THR A 249 9.45 18.06 -23.27
C THR A 249 8.32 18.69 -22.46
N LEU A 250 7.20 17.99 -22.26
CA LEU A 250 6.13 18.42 -21.37
C LEU A 250 6.50 18.18 -19.90
N LEU A 251 7.08 17.03 -19.59
CA LEU A 251 7.46 16.64 -18.23
C LEU A 251 8.54 17.54 -17.61
N THR A 252 9.47 18.08 -18.39
CA THR A 252 10.48 19.04 -17.89
C THR A 252 9.88 20.34 -17.35
N LYS A 253 8.60 20.62 -17.63
CA LYS A 253 7.88 21.81 -17.16
C LYS A 253 7.03 21.53 -15.92
N VAL A 254 6.97 20.28 -15.47
CA VAL A 254 6.19 19.88 -14.29
C VAL A 254 6.96 20.26 -13.03
N ASP A 255 6.34 21.11 -12.20
CA ASP A 255 6.85 21.44 -10.87
C ASP A 255 6.40 20.37 -9.86
N LEU A 256 7.29 19.44 -9.52
CA LEU A 256 7.01 18.33 -8.63
C LEU A 256 6.74 18.76 -7.18
N TYR A 257 7.16 19.96 -6.77
CA TYR A 257 6.92 20.41 -5.40
C TYR A 257 5.43 20.74 -5.14
N HIS A 258 4.71 21.16 -6.20
CA HIS A 258 3.28 21.46 -6.18
C HIS A 258 2.44 20.48 -7.01
N TYR A 259 3.07 19.42 -7.54
CA TYR A 259 2.42 18.44 -8.38
C TYR A 259 1.37 17.62 -7.61
N GLN A 260 0.24 17.38 -8.26
CA GLN A 260 -0.81 16.49 -7.81
C GLN A 260 -0.81 15.27 -8.74
N PRO A 261 -0.40 14.08 -8.25
CA PRO A 261 -0.47 12.85 -9.03
C PRO A 261 -1.89 12.55 -9.48
N PHE A 262 -2.01 11.82 -10.58
CA PHE A 262 -3.30 11.28 -11.01
C PHE A 262 -3.77 10.20 -10.03
N ARG A 263 -5.08 9.97 -9.99
CA ARG A 263 -5.65 8.95 -9.13
C ARG A 263 -5.23 7.56 -9.65
N PRO A 264 -4.44 6.79 -8.88
CA PRO A 264 -3.97 5.49 -9.34
C PRO A 264 -5.11 4.45 -9.30
N THR A 265 -4.99 3.41 -10.11
CA THR A 265 -5.86 2.25 -9.99
C THR A 265 -5.36 1.37 -8.84
N ARG A 266 -6.21 1.13 -7.84
CA ARG A 266 -5.93 0.21 -6.73
C ARG A 266 -6.74 -1.07 -6.90
N ALA A 267 -6.11 -2.20 -6.64
CA ALA A 267 -6.75 -3.51 -6.64
C ALA A 267 -6.18 -4.40 -5.52
N PHE A 268 -6.68 -5.62 -5.40
CA PHE A 268 -6.17 -6.62 -4.47
C PHE A 268 -5.58 -7.82 -5.21
N ALA A 269 -4.27 -8.02 -5.08
CA ALA A 269 -3.58 -9.20 -5.58
C ALA A 269 -3.54 -10.31 -4.51
N PRO A 270 -3.55 -11.59 -4.91
CA PRO A 270 -3.45 -12.72 -3.99
C PRO A 270 -2.04 -12.85 -3.39
N LYS A 271 -1.93 -12.99 -2.07
CA LYS A 271 -0.73 -13.55 -1.39
C LYS A 271 -0.81 -15.06 -1.26
N SER A 272 -2.03 -15.57 -1.14
CA SER A 272 -2.37 -17.00 -1.10
C SER A 272 -3.80 -17.17 -1.60
N LYS A 273 -4.38 -18.37 -1.45
CA LYS A 273 -5.79 -18.64 -1.80
C LYS A 273 -6.78 -17.67 -1.17
N ILE A 274 -6.50 -17.19 0.04
CA ILE A 274 -7.44 -16.39 0.85
C ILE A 274 -6.88 -15.01 1.17
N PHE A 275 -5.58 -14.90 1.44
CA PHE A 275 -4.97 -13.63 1.83
C PHE A 275 -4.67 -12.76 0.62
N LEU A 276 -4.93 -11.47 0.78
CA LEU A 276 -4.80 -10.46 -0.27
C LEU A 276 -3.74 -9.42 0.11
N ARG A 277 -3.23 -8.72 -0.91
CA ARG A 277 -2.32 -7.58 -0.81
C ARG A 277 -2.89 -6.44 -1.65
N PRO A 278 -2.97 -5.21 -1.13
CA PRO A 278 -3.31 -4.06 -1.95
C PRO A 278 -2.18 -3.81 -2.96
N VAL A 279 -2.51 -3.58 -4.22
CA VAL A 279 -1.57 -3.30 -5.31
C VAL A 279 -1.99 -2.06 -6.07
N THR A 280 -1.04 -1.36 -6.67
CA THR A 280 -1.23 -0.04 -7.26
C THR A 280 -0.68 0.00 -8.69
N LEU A 281 -1.55 0.34 -9.64
CA LEU A 281 -1.17 0.71 -11.00
C LEU A 281 -1.16 2.24 -11.09
N LEU A 282 0.03 2.81 -11.26
CA LEU A 282 0.23 4.24 -11.45
C LEU A 282 -0.16 4.67 -12.86
N HIS A 283 -0.53 5.94 -12.99
CA HIS A 283 -0.66 6.58 -14.30
C HIS A 283 0.72 6.72 -14.97
N PRO A 284 0.85 6.65 -16.30
CA PRO A 284 2.17 6.63 -16.97
C PRO A 284 3.05 7.81 -16.58
N VAL A 285 2.45 9.00 -16.48
CA VAL A 285 3.14 10.22 -16.03
C VAL A 285 3.65 10.06 -14.59
N ASP A 286 2.80 9.59 -13.68
CA ASP A 286 3.18 9.42 -12.28
C ASP A 286 4.26 8.37 -12.11
N LEU A 287 4.20 7.28 -12.89
CA LEU A 287 5.23 6.25 -12.91
C LEU A 287 6.58 6.85 -13.33
N ILE A 288 6.62 7.60 -14.43
CA ILE A 288 7.86 8.23 -14.91
C ILE A 288 8.41 9.20 -13.86
N LEU A 289 7.58 10.08 -13.31
CA LEU A 289 8.01 11.09 -12.34
C LEU A 289 8.46 10.45 -11.02
N TYR A 290 7.75 9.44 -10.54
CA TYR A 290 8.12 8.69 -9.34
C TYR A 290 9.43 7.94 -9.54
N THR A 291 9.58 7.22 -10.65
CA THR A 291 10.83 6.53 -11.00
C THR A 291 11.99 7.50 -11.16
N ALA A 292 11.77 8.68 -11.74
CA ALA A 292 12.78 9.70 -11.91
C ALA A 292 13.28 10.29 -10.58
N LEU A 293 12.38 10.51 -9.63
CA LEU A 293 12.75 10.92 -8.27
C LEU A 293 13.62 9.85 -7.58
N VAL A 294 13.25 8.57 -7.71
CA VAL A 294 13.98 7.46 -7.09
C VAL A 294 15.32 7.19 -7.79
N ALA A 295 15.37 7.24 -9.12
CA ALA A 295 16.59 7.02 -9.90
C ALA A 295 17.72 8.00 -9.53
N ARG A 296 17.37 9.22 -9.09
CA ARG A 296 18.36 10.18 -8.57
C ARG A 296 18.88 9.85 -7.18
N LEU A 297 18.18 8.98 -6.43
CA LEU A 297 18.48 8.62 -5.05
C LEU A 297 19.18 7.25 -4.92
N VAL A 298 19.05 6.34 -5.91
CA VAL A 298 19.52 4.94 -5.77
C VAL A 298 21.01 4.82 -5.43
N SER A 299 21.87 5.65 -6.02
CA SER A 299 23.32 5.65 -5.70
C SER A 299 23.57 6.09 -4.26
N ALA A 300 22.95 7.19 -3.81
CA ALA A 300 23.10 7.68 -2.44
C ALA A 300 22.52 6.71 -1.40
N ILE A 301 21.42 6.02 -1.74
CA ILE A 301 20.86 4.94 -0.92
C ILE A 301 21.87 3.80 -0.81
N ASN A 302 22.44 3.35 -1.93
CA ASN A 302 23.39 2.24 -1.95
C ASN A 302 24.64 2.55 -1.14
N ASP A 303 25.18 3.76 -1.24
CA ASP A 303 26.39 4.20 -0.54
C ASP A 303 26.24 4.22 0.99
N ARG A 304 25.02 4.40 1.52
CA ARG A 304 24.74 4.36 2.96
C ARG A 304 24.38 2.98 3.49
N ARG A 305 24.12 1.99 2.64
CA ARG A 305 23.82 0.62 3.07
C ARG A 305 25.10 -0.06 3.56
N ILE A 306 24.94 -1.11 4.38
CA ILE A 306 26.04 -2.02 4.73
C ILE A 306 26.73 -2.49 3.45
N SER A 307 28.07 -2.47 3.43
CA SER A 307 28.88 -2.89 2.28
C SER A 307 28.55 -4.32 1.85
N GLU A 308 28.51 -4.57 0.55
CA GLU A 308 28.31 -5.90 -0.04
C GLU A 308 29.36 -6.92 0.45
N SER A 309 30.58 -6.46 0.72
CA SER A 309 31.65 -7.29 1.28
C SER A 309 31.34 -7.92 2.64
N GLU A 310 30.37 -7.39 3.38
CA GLU A 310 29.92 -7.96 4.65
C GLU A 310 28.91 -9.09 4.50
N ALA A 311 28.36 -9.30 3.28
CA ALA A 311 27.38 -10.35 2.99
C ALA A 311 26.21 -10.35 4.01
N ARG A 312 25.59 -9.18 4.20
CA ARG A 312 24.47 -8.96 5.15
C ARG A 312 23.16 -8.59 4.48
N VAL A 313 23.18 -7.64 3.55
CA VAL A 313 21.98 -7.13 2.91
C VAL A 313 22.09 -7.33 1.41
N PHE A 314 21.18 -8.10 0.83
CA PHE A 314 21.34 -8.64 -0.53
C PHE A 314 20.37 -8.02 -1.55
N SER A 315 19.19 -7.59 -1.12
CA SER A 315 18.09 -7.14 -1.98
C SER A 315 18.38 -5.85 -2.76
N PHE A 316 17.97 -5.80 -4.03
CA PHE A 316 17.89 -4.59 -4.87
C PHE A 316 19.09 -3.63 -4.75
N ARG A 317 20.30 -4.16 -4.94
CA ARG A 317 21.53 -3.35 -4.96
C ARG A 317 21.63 -2.59 -6.27
N PHE A 318 22.05 -1.32 -6.19
CA PHE A 318 22.19 -0.48 -7.39
C PHE A 318 23.27 -1.08 -8.30
N SER A 319 22.95 -1.31 -9.57
CA SER A 319 23.85 -1.98 -10.53
C SER A 319 24.99 -1.09 -11.00
N GLY A 320 24.91 0.23 -10.79
CA GLY A 320 25.88 1.19 -11.31
C GLY A 320 25.57 1.66 -12.74
N GLU A 321 24.51 1.15 -13.37
CA GLU A 321 24.04 1.59 -14.68
C GLU A 321 22.99 2.71 -14.56
N ASP A 322 23.08 3.71 -15.45
CA ASP A 322 22.17 4.87 -15.41
C ASP A 322 20.72 4.52 -15.84
N ASN A 323 20.52 3.37 -16.47
CA ASN A 323 19.22 2.86 -16.97
C ASN A 323 18.58 1.83 -16.05
N GLU A 324 19.08 1.61 -14.84
CA GLU A 324 18.58 0.60 -13.92
C GLU A 324 18.44 1.18 -12.51
N LEU A 325 17.44 0.69 -11.76
CA LEU A 325 17.29 1.04 -10.35
C LEU A 325 18.10 0.12 -9.43
N TYR A 326 18.25 -1.13 -9.86
CA TYR A 326 18.98 -2.22 -9.21
C TYR A 326 19.25 -3.32 -10.24
N GLY A 327 20.23 -4.20 -9.96
CA GLY A 327 20.55 -5.32 -10.85
C GLY A 327 19.66 -6.54 -10.65
N ASP A 328 19.48 -7.34 -11.72
CA ASP A 328 18.47 -8.42 -11.80
C ASP A 328 18.96 -9.80 -11.32
N ASP A 329 20.25 -10.12 -11.41
CA ASP A 329 20.63 -11.54 -11.67
C ASP A 329 21.12 -12.43 -10.51
N SER A 330 21.27 -11.97 -9.25
CA SER A 330 21.89 -12.85 -8.24
C SER A 330 21.50 -12.68 -6.77
N SER A 331 20.78 -11.61 -6.41
CA SER A 331 20.62 -11.23 -4.99
C SER A 331 19.91 -12.27 -4.11
N HIS A 332 18.90 -12.98 -4.63
CA HIS A 332 18.14 -13.95 -3.83
C HIS A 332 18.89 -15.28 -3.66
N ALA A 333 19.53 -15.77 -4.73
CA ALA A 333 20.39 -16.96 -4.66
C ALA A 333 21.56 -16.74 -3.70
N GLU A 334 22.20 -15.56 -3.76
CA GLU A 334 23.24 -15.15 -2.81
C GLU A 334 22.73 -15.09 -1.37
N PHE A 335 21.51 -14.58 -1.14
CA PHE A 335 20.90 -14.59 0.18
C PHE A 335 20.66 -16.01 0.70
N ALA A 336 20.17 -16.92 -0.14
CA ALA A 336 19.97 -18.32 0.22
C ALA A 336 21.31 -19.01 0.55
N GLU A 337 22.35 -18.81 -0.26
CA GLU A 337 23.69 -19.32 0.00
C GLU A 337 24.28 -18.75 1.30
N ALA A 338 24.13 -17.44 1.52
CA ALA A 338 24.60 -16.78 2.73
C ALA A 338 23.85 -17.29 3.98
N LYS A 339 22.56 -17.56 3.86
CA LYS A 339 21.73 -18.14 4.93
C LYS A 339 22.25 -19.50 5.37
N ASP A 340 22.57 -20.35 4.39
CA ASP A 340 23.12 -21.69 4.60
C ASP A 340 24.54 -21.65 5.16
N SER A 341 25.41 -20.83 4.56
CA SER A 341 26.80 -20.65 4.97
C SER A 341 26.89 -20.15 6.43
N ARG A 342 26.06 -19.16 6.79
CA ARG A 342 25.97 -18.69 8.18
C ARG A 342 25.36 -19.71 9.13
N ALA A 343 24.33 -20.45 8.73
CA ALA A 343 23.82 -21.52 9.59
C ALA A 343 24.92 -22.53 9.94
N ARG A 344 25.78 -22.89 8.97
CA ARG A 344 26.91 -23.80 9.15
C ARG A 344 28.01 -23.25 10.06
N SER A 345 28.16 -21.93 10.17
CA SER A 345 29.12 -21.31 11.11
C SER A 345 28.67 -21.39 12.57
N PHE A 346 27.38 -21.71 12.82
CA PHE A 346 26.79 -21.94 14.13
C PHE A 346 26.30 -23.40 14.31
N PRO A 347 27.18 -24.42 14.25
CA PRO A 347 26.75 -25.83 14.21
C PRO A 347 25.98 -26.29 15.46
N THR A 348 26.22 -25.65 16.61
CA THR A 348 25.48 -25.89 17.87
C THR A 348 24.55 -24.74 18.24
N GLY A 349 24.49 -23.69 17.41
CA GLY A 349 23.74 -22.47 17.65
C GLY A 349 22.31 -22.52 17.12
N TYR A 350 21.70 -21.35 17.10
CA TYR A 350 20.31 -21.12 16.71
C TYR A 350 20.23 -20.06 15.63
N MET A 351 19.13 -20.12 14.88
CA MET A 351 18.74 -19.09 13.93
C MET A 351 17.26 -18.74 14.09
N GLY A 352 16.93 -17.49 13.83
CA GLY A 352 15.59 -16.93 13.83
C GLY A 352 15.29 -16.30 12.49
N SER A 353 14.37 -16.88 11.72
CA SER A 353 13.84 -16.29 10.49
C SER A 353 12.61 -15.48 10.84
N VAL A 354 12.57 -14.22 10.42
CA VAL A 354 11.57 -13.23 10.81
C VAL A 354 11.18 -12.41 9.58
N ASP A 355 9.89 -12.09 9.47
CA ASP A 355 9.29 -11.32 8.37
C ASP A 355 8.57 -10.09 8.96
N ILE A 356 8.55 -8.97 8.23
CA ILE A 356 7.82 -7.76 8.64
C ILE A 356 6.38 -7.80 8.10
N ALA A 357 5.40 -7.62 8.98
CA ALA A 357 4.00 -7.65 8.59
C ALA A 357 3.63 -6.45 7.68
N ASP A 358 3.11 -6.75 6.49
CA ASP A 358 2.56 -5.79 5.52
C ASP A 358 3.50 -4.61 5.20
N PHE A 359 4.80 -4.91 5.08
CA PHE A 359 5.89 -3.94 5.02
C PHE A 359 5.59 -2.69 4.15
N TYR A 360 5.48 -2.84 2.83
CA TYR A 360 5.22 -1.74 1.90
C TYR A 360 3.95 -0.94 2.24
N SER A 361 2.87 -1.62 2.65
CA SER A 361 1.60 -0.98 2.97
C SER A 361 1.63 -0.20 4.29
N GLN A 362 2.56 -0.52 5.20
CA GLN A 362 2.68 0.09 6.52
C GLN A 362 3.84 1.10 6.62
N LEU A 363 4.71 1.16 5.60
CA LEU A 363 5.83 2.11 5.56
C LEU A 363 5.32 3.55 5.63
N ARG A 364 5.65 4.25 6.72
CA ARG A 364 5.26 5.64 6.92
C ARG A 364 6.14 6.57 6.08
N HIS A 365 5.53 7.57 5.43
CA HIS A 365 6.26 8.47 4.51
C HIS A 365 7.34 9.28 5.24
N ARG A 366 7.07 9.66 6.50
CA ARG A 366 7.99 10.44 7.32
C ARG A 366 9.31 9.69 7.63
N PRO A 367 9.30 8.45 8.17
CA PRO A 367 10.51 7.65 8.30
C PRO A 367 11.23 7.36 6.97
N VAL A 368 10.50 7.13 5.88
CA VAL A 368 11.12 6.97 4.55
C VAL A 368 11.89 8.24 4.18
N ARG A 369 11.28 9.42 4.34
CA ARG A 369 11.96 10.70 4.13
C ARG A 369 13.18 10.85 5.03
N GLU A 370 13.07 10.57 6.33
CA GLU A 370 14.18 10.75 7.27
C GLU A 370 15.37 9.84 6.91
N ALA A 371 15.10 8.62 6.41
CA ALA A 371 16.13 7.77 5.85
C ALA A 371 16.75 8.34 4.58
N LEU A 372 15.97 8.91 3.67
CA LEU A 372 16.49 9.57 2.47
C LEU A 372 17.26 10.85 2.79
N ASP A 373 16.84 11.64 3.78
CA ASP A 373 17.57 12.81 4.29
C ASP A 373 18.95 12.36 4.80
N PHE A 374 19.04 11.23 5.50
CA PHE A 374 20.32 10.63 5.90
C PHE A 374 21.16 10.18 4.69
N CYS A 375 20.55 9.54 3.69
CA CYS A 375 21.24 9.12 2.47
C CYS A 375 21.82 10.28 1.66
N THR A 376 21.11 11.40 1.62
CA THR A 376 21.47 12.58 0.82
C THR A 376 22.23 13.64 1.60
N GLU A 377 22.54 13.41 2.87
CA GLU A 377 23.26 14.35 3.71
C GLU A 377 24.64 14.67 3.11
N GLY A 378 24.90 15.97 2.88
CA GLY A 378 26.12 16.47 2.24
C GLY A 378 26.07 16.53 0.72
N LEU A 379 25.01 16.00 0.08
CA LEU A 379 24.81 16.01 -1.37
C LEU A 379 23.84 17.15 -1.75
N GLY A 380 24.39 18.35 -1.97
CA GLY A 380 23.60 19.57 -2.16
C GLY A 380 22.60 19.51 -3.32
N ASP A 381 22.93 18.82 -4.41
CA ASP A 381 22.06 18.63 -5.58
C ASP A 381 20.86 17.70 -5.29
N LEU A 382 20.97 16.82 -4.29
CA LEU A 382 19.91 15.89 -3.89
C LEU A 382 19.07 16.38 -2.69
N SER A 383 19.45 17.49 -2.07
CA SER A 383 18.88 17.98 -0.79
C SER A 383 17.36 18.16 -0.77
N LEU A 384 16.71 18.39 -1.91
CA LEU A 384 15.26 18.56 -2.00
C LEU A 384 14.50 17.27 -2.35
N PHE A 385 15.17 16.25 -2.90
CA PHE A 385 14.52 15.02 -3.35
C PHE A 385 13.76 14.29 -2.23
N PRO A 386 14.30 14.10 -1.01
CA PRO A 386 13.56 13.45 0.07
C PRO A 386 12.22 14.12 0.38
N VAL A 387 12.18 15.46 0.37
CA VAL A 387 10.96 16.25 0.64
C VAL A 387 9.96 16.12 -0.50
N VAL A 388 10.43 16.13 -1.75
CA VAL A 388 9.57 15.98 -2.93
C VAL A 388 9.00 14.56 -2.99
N VAL A 389 9.78 13.53 -2.66
CA VAL A 389 9.31 12.14 -2.56
C VAL A 389 8.24 12.00 -1.48
N GLU A 390 8.45 12.56 -0.27
CA GLU A 390 7.44 12.54 0.80
C GLU A 390 6.12 13.16 0.32
N ARG A 391 6.18 14.34 -0.31
CA ARG A 391 5.00 15.03 -0.83
C ARG A 391 4.32 14.27 -1.95
N PHE A 392 5.08 13.70 -2.87
CA PHE A 392 4.54 12.89 -3.95
C PHE A 392 3.75 11.71 -3.39
N LEU A 393 4.30 10.98 -2.41
CA LEU A 393 3.63 9.86 -1.75
C LEU A 393 2.38 10.28 -0.96
N GLN A 394 2.44 11.41 -0.25
CA GLN A 394 1.29 11.99 0.47
C GLN A 394 0.16 12.39 -0.48
N ASN A 395 0.48 12.95 -1.66
CA ASN A 395 -0.53 13.34 -2.64
C ASN A 395 -1.07 12.15 -3.44
N LEU A 396 -0.29 11.07 -3.57
CA LEU A 396 -0.69 9.83 -4.24
C LEU A 396 -1.66 8.98 -3.39
N THR A 397 -1.64 9.16 -2.07
CA THR A 397 -2.45 8.38 -1.13
C THR A 397 -3.82 9.05 -0.89
N PRO A 398 -4.93 8.28 -0.92
CA PRO A 398 -6.25 8.78 -0.57
C PRO A 398 -6.27 9.39 0.83
N ASP A 399 -7.14 10.40 1.02
CA ASP A 399 -7.43 10.99 2.33
C ASP A 399 -6.21 11.54 3.09
N ALA A 400 -5.12 11.84 2.37
CA ALA A 400 -3.85 12.31 2.93
C ALA A 400 -3.25 11.35 3.99
N GLU A 401 -3.43 10.04 3.78
CA GLU A 401 -2.74 9.03 4.58
C GLU A 401 -1.22 9.24 4.53
N THR A 402 -0.55 9.22 5.68
CA THR A 402 0.90 9.48 5.75
C THR A 402 1.72 8.18 5.76
N TYR A 403 1.19 7.12 5.18
CA TYR A 403 1.80 5.78 5.16
C TYR A 403 1.40 4.98 3.91
N GLY A 404 2.16 3.94 3.63
CA GLY A 404 2.06 3.12 2.44
C GLY A 404 2.83 3.70 1.25
N ILE A 405 3.71 2.91 0.66
CA ILE A 405 4.31 3.21 -0.65
C ILE A 405 3.66 2.30 -1.72
N PRO A 406 3.54 2.75 -2.99
CA PRO A 406 2.81 2.00 -4.01
C PRO A 406 3.45 0.63 -4.26
N ILE A 407 2.65 -0.44 -4.23
CA ILE A 407 3.12 -1.80 -4.50
C ILE A 407 2.88 -2.12 -5.97
N GLY A 408 3.94 -2.51 -6.69
CA GLY A 408 3.94 -2.81 -8.13
C GLY A 408 5.03 -2.07 -8.90
N PRO A 409 5.21 -0.75 -8.71
CA PRO A 409 6.31 -0.02 -9.35
C PRO A 409 7.69 -0.42 -8.78
N ALA A 410 8.66 -0.67 -9.66
CA ALA A 410 10.04 -1.01 -9.27
C ALA A 410 10.71 0.04 -8.37
N ALA A 411 10.41 1.31 -8.59
CA ALA A 411 10.91 2.45 -7.80
C ALA A 411 10.58 2.37 -6.30
N SER A 412 9.56 1.61 -5.89
CA SER A 412 9.26 1.43 -4.47
C SER A 412 10.26 0.56 -3.73
N ARG A 413 10.99 -0.32 -4.44
CA ARG A 413 11.96 -1.25 -3.83
C ARG A 413 13.18 -0.53 -3.23
N PRO A 414 13.88 0.38 -3.94
CA PRO A 414 14.94 1.19 -3.33
C PRO A 414 14.47 2.05 -2.15
N LEU A 415 13.25 2.60 -2.18
CA LEU A 415 12.71 3.38 -1.06
C LEU A 415 12.47 2.52 0.18
N ALA A 416 11.98 1.30 -0.01
CA ALA A 416 11.79 0.34 1.07
C ALA A 416 13.13 -0.07 1.70
N GLU A 417 14.15 -0.29 0.87
CA GLU A 417 15.52 -0.55 1.31
C GLU A 417 16.11 0.62 2.10
N ALA A 418 15.93 1.85 1.63
CA ALA A 418 16.39 3.05 2.32
C ALA A 418 15.81 3.13 3.75
N ALA A 419 14.51 2.86 3.90
CA ALA A 419 13.84 2.86 5.20
C ALA A 419 14.44 1.88 6.22
N LEU A 420 15.12 0.81 5.80
CA LEU A 420 15.70 -0.17 6.72
C LEU A 420 17.16 0.12 7.09
N ILE A 421 17.83 1.08 6.45
CA ILE A 421 19.26 1.38 6.71
C ILE A 421 19.53 1.66 8.19
N GLN A 422 18.72 2.50 8.83
CA GLN A 422 18.91 2.82 10.25
C GLN A 422 18.65 1.62 11.18
N ILE A 423 17.76 0.70 10.76
CA ILE A 423 17.49 -0.54 11.50
C ILE A 423 18.70 -1.45 11.40
N ASP A 424 19.27 -1.58 10.19
CA ASP A 424 20.46 -2.37 9.91
C ASP A 424 21.64 -1.88 10.77
N ASP A 425 21.90 -0.57 10.79
CA ASP A 425 22.95 0.06 11.60
C ASP A 425 22.72 -0.14 13.11
N ALA A 426 21.48 -0.01 13.57
CA ALA A 426 21.15 -0.19 14.99
C ALA A 426 21.28 -1.65 15.45
N LEU A 427 21.03 -2.62 14.58
CA LEU A 427 21.27 -4.04 14.85
C LEU A 427 22.77 -4.35 14.90
N LEU A 428 23.55 -3.82 13.94
CA LEU A 428 25.00 -3.95 13.93
C LEU A 428 25.63 -3.34 15.18
N GLY A 429 25.24 -2.12 15.54
CA GLY A 429 25.71 -1.44 16.75
C GLY A 429 25.29 -2.13 18.06
N ALA A 430 24.31 -3.04 18.00
CA ALA A 430 23.88 -3.88 19.11
C ALA A 430 24.51 -5.29 19.09
N ASP A 431 25.51 -5.53 18.24
CA ASP A 431 26.17 -6.83 18.05
C ASP A 431 25.20 -7.97 17.68
N VAL A 432 24.10 -7.66 16.97
CA VAL A 432 23.18 -8.67 16.46
C VAL A 432 23.72 -9.22 15.14
N ASP A 433 23.91 -10.54 15.07
CA ASP A 433 24.34 -11.16 13.83
C ASP A 433 23.16 -11.48 12.90
N PHE A 434 22.96 -10.69 11.85
CA PHE A 434 21.86 -10.85 10.91
C PHE A 434 22.26 -10.77 9.44
N ILE A 435 21.44 -11.39 8.59
CA ILE A 435 21.31 -11.11 7.15
C ILE A 435 19.87 -10.71 6.83
N ARG A 436 19.63 -10.00 5.73
CA ARG A 436 18.28 -9.75 5.22
C ARG A 436 18.17 -9.70 3.71
N TYR A 437 16.95 -9.99 3.26
CA TYR A 437 16.46 -9.72 1.92
C TYR A 437 15.12 -8.96 2.06
N ILE A 438 15.11 -7.67 1.76
CA ILE A 438 13.96 -6.77 2.00
C ILE A 438 13.52 -6.83 3.46
N ASP A 439 12.33 -7.36 3.74
CA ASP A 439 11.69 -7.53 5.03
C ASP A 439 11.97 -8.88 5.70
N ASP A 440 12.61 -9.81 4.99
CA ASP A 440 13.03 -11.11 5.53
C ASP A 440 14.37 -10.99 6.25
N PHE A 441 14.36 -11.03 7.58
CA PHE A 441 15.54 -11.06 8.43
C PHE A 441 15.85 -12.49 8.89
N VAL A 442 17.14 -12.83 8.94
CA VAL A 442 17.63 -14.04 9.60
C VAL A 442 18.69 -13.67 10.63
N ILE A 443 18.41 -13.97 11.90
CA ILE A 443 19.27 -13.65 13.05
C ILE A 443 19.93 -14.93 13.57
N TYR A 444 21.23 -14.89 13.86
CA TYR A 444 22.03 -16.02 14.33
C TYR A 444 22.60 -15.80 15.73
N GLY A 445 22.87 -16.89 16.43
CA GLY A 445 23.49 -16.82 17.75
C GLY A 445 23.95 -18.16 18.29
N ALA A 446 24.94 -18.14 19.18
CA ALA A 446 25.46 -19.35 19.82
C ALA A 446 24.45 -20.04 20.75
N THR A 447 23.48 -19.29 21.24
CA THR A 447 22.42 -19.79 22.14
C THR A 447 21.06 -19.28 21.67
N ARG A 448 20.00 -19.97 22.12
CA ARG A 448 18.63 -19.60 21.79
C ARG A 448 18.29 -18.21 22.30
N GLU A 449 18.79 -17.88 23.49
CA GLU A 449 18.54 -16.62 24.20
C GLU A 449 19.13 -15.42 23.46
N ILE A 450 20.29 -15.59 22.79
CA ILE A 450 20.90 -14.55 21.95
C ILE A 450 20.01 -14.25 20.75
N VAL A 451 19.51 -15.28 20.07
CA VAL A 451 18.62 -15.10 18.92
C VAL A 451 17.29 -14.47 19.35
N GLU A 452 16.68 -14.95 20.44
CA GLU A 452 15.45 -14.36 20.99
C GLU A 452 15.66 -12.90 21.43
N TRP A 453 16.84 -12.54 21.91
CA TRP A 453 17.20 -11.15 22.18
C TRP A 453 17.31 -10.33 20.90
N GLY A 454 18.00 -10.83 19.87
CA GLY A 454 18.11 -10.15 18.58
C GLY A 454 16.76 -9.93 17.90
N ILE A 455 15.87 -10.94 17.91
CA ILE A 455 14.50 -10.80 17.37
C ILE A 455 13.71 -9.74 18.14
N ARG A 456 13.79 -9.73 19.48
CA ARG A 456 13.13 -8.69 20.29
C ARG A 456 13.70 -7.31 19.98
N LYS A 457 15.01 -7.20 19.82
CA LYS A 457 15.68 -5.94 19.50
C LYS A 457 15.22 -5.41 18.14
N LEU A 458 15.16 -6.25 17.10
CA LEU A 458 14.59 -5.91 15.80
C LEU A 458 13.14 -5.44 15.94
N GLY A 459 12.29 -6.20 16.65
CA GLY A 459 10.90 -5.83 16.89
C GLY A 459 10.72 -4.49 17.62
N GLU A 460 11.56 -4.21 18.62
CA GLU A 460 11.59 -2.92 19.34
C GLU A 460 11.99 -1.76 18.43
N LEU A 461 13.01 -1.94 17.58
CA LEU A 461 13.46 -0.93 16.62
C LEU A 461 12.37 -0.63 15.58
N LEU A 462 11.79 -1.66 14.97
CA LEU A 462 10.71 -1.53 14.00
C LEU A 462 9.49 -0.82 14.60
N ALA A 463 9.06 -1.20 15.81
CA ALA A 463 7.90 -0.60 16.45
C ALA A 463 8.14 0.86 16.87
N SER A 464 9.32 1.17 17.41
CA SER A 464 9.63 2.50 17.95
C SER A 464 10.02 3.53 16.89
N GLN A 465 10.71 3.11 15.82
CA GLN A 465 11.23 4.01 14.79
C GLN A 465 10.33 4.06 13.55
N MET A 466 9.76 2.92 13.16
CA MET A 466 9.02 2.81 11.89
C MET A 466 7.51 2.63 12.07
N GLY A 467 7.05 2.26 13.28
CA GLY A 467 5.67 1.85 13.53
C GLY A 467 5.32 0.49 12.90
N LEU A 468 6.34 -0.32 12.58
CA LEU A 468 6.20 -1.63 11.95
C LEU A 468 6.16 -2.75 13.00
N SER A 469 5.68 -3.93 12.61
CA SER A 469 5.61 -5.10 13.48
C SER A 469 6.05 -6.37 12.77
N LEU A 470 6.54 -7.34 13.56
CA LEU A 470 6.96 -8.64 13.03
C LEU A 470 5.75 -9.54 12.79
N HIS A 471 5.82 -10.35 11.72
CA HIS A 471 4.81 -11.32 11.39
C HIS A 471 4.93 -12.58 12.27
N ALA A 472 4.11 -12.64 13.31
CA ALA A 472 4.20 -13.69 14.34
C ALA A 472 4.15 -15.12 13.79
N ALA A 473 3.28 -15.40 12.80
CA ALA A 473 3.12 -16.75 12.25
C ALA A 473 4.23 -17.17 11.29
N LYS A 474 5.00 -16.22 10.74
CA LYS A 474 6.15 -16.48 9.85
C LYS A 474 7.48 -16.51 10.62
N THR A 475 7.46 -16.04 11.86
CA THR A 475 8.65 -16.02 12.71
C THR A 475 8.99 -17.44 13.17
N LYS A 476 10.09 -18.03 12.68
CA LYS A 476 10.56 -19.38 13.04
C LYS A 476 11.88 -19.28 13.81
N LEU A 477 11.94 -19.90 14.98
CA LEU A 477 13.16 -20.08 15.77
C LEU A 477 13.54 -21.56 15.83
N GLN A 478 14.76 -21.89 15.40
CA GLN A 478 15.22 -23.27 15.30
C GLN A 478 16.72 -23.39 15.50
N ARG A 479 17.22 -24.62 15.72
CA ARG A 479 18.68 -24.86 15.71
C ARG A 479 19.18 -24.79 14.28
N CYS A 480 20.41 -24.28 14.09
CA CYS A 480 21.03 -24.27 12.77
C CYS A 480 21.24 -25.70 12.23
N SER A 481 21.54 -26.67 13.11
CA SER A 481 21.65 -28.09 12.74
C SER A 481 20.37 -28.65 12.14
N ASP A 482 19.22 -28.26 12.70
CA ASP A 482 17.92 -28.78 12.28
C ASP A 482 17.54 -28.17 10.93
N TYR A 483 17.78 -26.87 10.75
CA TYR A 483 17.65 -26.20 9.45
C TYR A 483 18.52 -26.85 8.37
N ILE A 484 19.81 -27.10 8.65
CA ILE A 484 20.73 -27.74 7.69
C ILE A 484 20.26 -29.15 7.35
N LEU A 485 19.73 -29.90 8.33
CA LEU A 485 19.14 -31.22 8.07
C LEU A 485 17.90 -31.09 7.18
N GLU A 486 16.99 -30.17 7.48
CA GLU A 486 15.80 -29.90 6.65
C GLU A 486 16.20 -29.59 5.20
N THR A 487 17.13 -28.67 4.98
CA THR A 487 17.60 -28.31 3.63
C THR A 487 18.37 -29.43 2.95
N SER A 488 19.19 -30.19 3.68
CA SER A 488 19.93 -31.34 3.12
C SER A 488 19.02 -32.54 2.83
N THR A 489 17.90 -32.70 3.54
CA THR A 489 16.94 -33.79 3.27
C THR A 489 16.11 -33.47 2.03
N SER A 490 15.81 -32.18 1.80
CA SER A 490 15.27 -31.69 0.53
C SER A 490 16.30 -31.72 -0.60
N GLY A 491 17.60 -31.58 -0.31
CA GLY A 491 18.72 -31.58 -1.27
C GLY A 491 19.36 -32.95 -1.57
N ASN A 492 19.14 -34.00 -0.76
CA ASN A 492 19.67 -35.36 -1.04
C ASN A 492 19.04 -36.03 -2.29
N SER A 493 18.15 -35.33 -2.99
CA SER A 493 17.58 -35.68 -4.27
C SER A 493 18.26 -34.97 -5.45
N GLU A 494 19.41 -34.30 -5.25
CA GLU A 494 20.14 -33.47 -6.25
C GLU A 494 20.45 -34.13 -7.61
N ASP A 495 20.28 -35.45 -7.76
CA ASP A 495 20.41 -36.18 -9.04
C ASP A 495 19.09 -36.70 -9.64
N THR A 496 17.95 -36.35 -9.06
CA THR A 496 16.62 -36.69 -9.59
C THR A 496 16.08 -35.57 -10.48
N VAL A 497 15.31 -35.95 -11.51
CA VAL A 497 14.63 -35.01 -12.41
C VAL A 497 13.69 -34.08 -11.61
N GLU A 498 13.04 -34.62 -10.58
CA GLU A 498 12.12 -33.90 -9.70
C GLU A 498 12.82 -32.79 -8.89
N ALA A 499 14.05 -33.02 -8.42
CA ALA A 499 14.81 -32.00 -7.70
C ALA A 499 15.33 -30.90 -8.63
N ARG A 500 15.74 -31.26 -9.85
CA ARG A 500 16.12 -30.27 -10.88
C ARG A 500 14.94 -29.42 -11.29
N PHE A 501 13.74 -30.02 -11.42
CA PHE A 501 12.51 -29.30 -11.68
C PHE A 501 12.06 -28.41 -10.52
N ALA A 502 12.19 -28.87 -9.27
CA ALA A 502 11.90 -28.05 -8.09
C ALA A 502 12.86 -26.85 -7.97
N LYS A 503 14.15 -27.08 -8.20
CA LYS A 503 15.15 -26.02 -8.25
C LYS A 503 14.90 -25.05 -9.41
N LEU A 504 14.49 -25.55 -10.56
CA LEU A 504 14.08 -24.73 -11.70
C LEU A 504 12.91 -23.80 -11.32
N ILE A 505 11.89 -24.31 -10.63
CA ILE A 505 10.79 -23.48 -10.12
C ILE A 505 11.35 -22.42 -9.16
N GLU A 506 12.25 -22.78 -8.24
CA GLU A 506 12.79 -21.83 -7.27
C GLU A 506 13.65 -20.74 -7.90
N ASP A 507 14.50 -21.10 -8.87
CA ASP A 507 15.44 -20.20 -9.55
C ASP A 507 14.71 -19.24 -10.51
N HIS A 508 13.58 -19.65 -11.09
CA HIS A 508 12.87 -18.93 -12.16
C HIS A 508 11.55 -18.27 -11.72
N PHE A 509 11.19 -18.31 -10.43
CA PHE A 509 9.88 -17.84 -9.95
C PHE A 509 9.90 -16.47 -9.24
N TYR A 510 11.07 -15.94 -8.87
CA TYR A 510 11.14 -14.73 -8.03
C TYR A 510 10.98 -13.40 -8.78
N ASP A 511 10.66 -13.41 -10.06
CA ASP A 511 10.14 -12.22 -10.73
C ASP A 511 8.61 -12.15 -10.53
N GLU A 512 8.17 -11.36 -9.53
CA GLU A 512 6.75 -11.05 -9.32
C GLU A 512 6.09 -10.44 -10.58
N SER A 513 6.86 -10.01 -11.59
CA SER A 513 6.36 -9.42 -12.83
C SER A 513 5.97 -10.42 -13.93
N GLY A 514 6.18 -11.73 -13.72
CA GLY A 514 5.75 -12.76 -14.69
C GLY A 514 6.39 -12.59 -16.07
N ARG A 515 7.56 -11.94 -16.16
CA ARG A 515 8.30 -11.87 -17.41
C ARG A 515 8.73 -13.26 -17.81
N LEU A 516 8.48 -13.58 -19.08
CA LEU A 516 9.03 -14.77 -19.70
C LEU A 516 10.55 -14.75 -19.50
N LEU A 517 11.05 -15.66 -18.66
CA LEU A 517 12.45 -16.06 -18.65
C LEU A 517 12.73 -16.73 -19.99
N ASP A 518 13.21 -15.93 -20.93
CA ASP A 518 13.40 -16.32 -22.33
C ASP A 518 14.65 -17.19 -22.56
N GLU A 519 15.46 -17.48 -21.54
CA GLU A 519 16.65 -18.32 -21.73
C GLU A 519 16.81 -19.38 -20.62
N LEU A 520 16.11 -20.51 -20.77
CA LEU A 520 16.50 -21.74 -20.08
C LEU A 520 17.84 -22.25 -20.64
N THR A 521 18.76 -22.59 -19.75
CA THR A 521 19.97 -23.34 -20.08
C THR A 521 19.63 -24.72 -20.64
N GLU A 522 20.55 -25.33 -21.39
CA GLU A 522 20.31 -26.66 -21.97
C GLU A 522 19.96 -27.72 -20.91
N SER A 523 20.58 -27.64 -19.72
CA SER A 523 20.28 -28.54 -18.60
C SER A 523 18.87 -28.37 -18.02
N GLU A 524 18.34 -27.15 -18.05
CA GLU A 524 17.01 -26.84 -17.54
C GLU A 524 15.91 -27.28 -18.51
N ARG A 525 16.18 -27.17 -19.82
CA ARG A 525 15.30 -27.71 -20.87
C ARG A 525 15.20 -29.23 -20.78
N GLU A 526 16.32 -29.93 -20.62
CA GLU A 526 16.32 -31.39 -20.42
C GLU A 526 15.53 -31.81 -19.16
N ALA A 527 15.62 -31.04 -18.08
CA ALA A 527 14.85 -31.29 -16.86
C ALA A 527 13.34 -31.07 -17.08
N LEU A 528 12.96 -30.06 -17.86
CA LEU A 528 11.55 -29.79 -18.18
C LEU A 528 10.95 -30.86 -19.08
N ASP A 529 11.66 -31.26 -20.14
CA ASP A 529 11.22 -32.26 -21.12
C ASP A 529 11.07 -33.67 -20.53
N SER A 530 11.74 -33.94 -19.41
CA SER A 530 11.68 -35.22 -18.72
C SER A 530 10.53 -35.34 -17.71
N VAL A 531 9.77 -34.26 -17.47
CA VAL A 531 8.62 -34.23 -16.56
C VAL A 531 7.30 -34.23 -17.34
N ASP A 532 6.36 -35.08 -16.92
CA ASP A 532 4.99 -35.05 -17.42
C ASP A 532 4.23 -33.86 -16.81
N LEU A 533 4.36 -32.68 -17.43
CA LEU A 533 3.78 -31.42 -16.95
C LEU A 533 2.26 -31.48 -16.79
N GLU A 534 1.55 -32.26 -17.62
CA GLU A 534 0.10 -32.44 -17.52
C GLU A 534 -0.27 -33.15 -16.22
N LYS A 535 0.42 -34.26 -15.95
CA LYS A 535 0.22 -35.02 -14.72
C LYS A 535 0.58 -34.18 -13.51
N VAL A 536 1.71 -33.45 -13.55
CA VAL A 536 2.16 -32.60 -12.45
C VAL A 536 1.18 -31.45 -12.19
N LEU A 537 0.64 -30.83 -13.25
CA LEU A 537 -0.38 -29.79 -13.12
C LEU A 537 -1.66 -30.36 -12.50
N THR A 538 -2.12 -31.52 -12.98
CA THR A 538 -3.35 -32.17 -12.46
C THR A 538 -3.20 -32.53 -10.99
N GLU A 539 -2.08 -33.16 -10.61
CA GLU A 539 -1.79 -33.50 -9.22
C GLU A 539 -1.74 -32.24 -8.34
N ALA A 540 -1.04 -31.18 -8.77
CA ALA A 540 -0.97 -29.92 -8.04
C ALA A 540 -2.33 -29.23 -7.90
N LEU A 541 -3.23 -29.38 -8.89
CA LEU A 541 -4.58 -28.83 -8.85
C LEU A 541 -5.56 -29.69 -8.06
N ASP A 542 -5.26 -30.95 -7.77
CA ASP A 542 -6.10 -31.84 -6.96
C ASP A 542 -5.77 -31.77 -5.47
N GLU A 543 -4.54 -31.40 -5.09
CA GLU A 543 -4.10 -31.21 -3.69
C GLU A 543 -4.97 -30.20 -2.92
N ASP A 544 -5.29 -30.43 -1.65
CA ASP A 544 -6.13 -29.50 -0.85
C ASP A 544 -5.52 -28.08 -0.75
N GLU A 545 -4.20 -28.03 -0.59
CA GLU A 545 -3.40 -26.80 -0.56
C GLU A 545 -2.58 -26.72 -1.86
N ILE A 546 -2.86 -25.69 -2.66
CA ILE A 546 -2.23 -25.54 -3.98
C ILE A 546 -0.93 -24.76 -3.81
N ASP A 547 0.16 -25.33 -4.31
CA ASP A 547 1.37 -24.57 -4.57
C ASP A 547 1.18 -23.69 -5.81
N TYR A 548 0.69 -22.47 -5.57
CA TYR A 548 0.47 -21.50 -6.64
C TYR A 548 1.75 -21.12 -7.37
N LYS A 549 2.91 -21.26 -6.74
CA LYS A 549 4.18 -20.97 -7.40
C LYS A 549 4.46 -22.00 -8.49
N LYS A 550 4.36 -23.27 -8.11
CA LYS A 550 4.47 -24.41 -9.01
C LYS A 550 3.44 -24.35 -10.14
N VAL A 551 2.18 -24.04 -9.81
CA VAL A 551 1.10 -23.97 -10.82
C VAL A 551 1.33 -22.84 -11.82
N ALA A 552 1.67 -21.63 -11.36
CA ALA A 552 1.95 -20.50 -12.25
C ALA A 552 3.13 -20.81 -13.19
N PHE A 553 4.24 -21.32 -12.63
CA PHE A 553 5.40 -21.74 -13.42
C PHE A 553 5.02 -22.77 -14.51
N ILE A 554 4.25 -23.80 -14.14
CA ILE A 554 3.82 -24.83 -15.10
C ILE A 554 2.93 -24.21 -16.19
N LEU A 555 1.97 -23.34 -15.84
CA LEU A 555 1.09 -22.70 -16.82
C LEU A 555 1.85 -21.80 -17.80
N ASP A 556 2.81 -21.00 -17.30
CA ASP A 556 3.65 -20.14 -18.14
C ASP A 556 4.57 -20.94 -19.06
N ARG A 557 5.06 -22.12 -18.63
CA ARG A 557 5.85 -23.00 -19.50
C ARG A 557 4.99 -23.80 -20.46
N LEU A 558 3.81 -24.24 -20.05
CA LEU A 558 2.88 -24.91 -20.96
C LEU A 558 2.40 -23.98 -22.08
N SER A 559 2.35 -22.67 -21.81
CA SER A 559 2.01 -21.68 -22.84
C SER A 559 3.00 -21.69 -24.00
N SER A 560 4.29 -21.93 -23.75
CA SER A 560 5.33 -22.03 -24.78
C SER A 560 5.35 -23.37 -25.52
N LEU A 561 4.73 -24.42 -24.94
CA LEU A 561 4.72 -25.79 -25.48
C LEU A 561 3.48 -26.13 -26.33
N GLU A 562 2.56 -25.19 -26.55
CA GLU A 562 1.42 -25.29 -27.49
C GLU A 562 0.46 -26.49 -27.26
N ARG A 563 0.20 -26.86 -26.00
CA ARG A 563 -0.64 -28.01 -25.61
C ARG A 563 -2.13 -27.68 -25.45
N ALA A 564 -2.89 -27.70 -26.55
CA ALA A 564 -4.34 -27.39 -26.55
C ALA A 564 -5.21 -28.39 -25.78
N ASP A 565 -4.73 -29.61 -25.56
CA ASP A 565 -5.40 -30.66 -24.78
C ASP A 565 -5.53 -30.34 -23.28
N LEU A 566 -4.74 -29.39 -22.77
CA LEU A 566 -4.77 -28.97 -21.36
C LEU A 566 -5.84 -27.93 -21.06
N ILE A 567 -6.50 -27.37 -22.07
CA ILE A 567 -7.57 -26.39 -21.90
C ILE A 567 -8.70 -26.96 -21.04
N ASP A 568 -9.11 -28.21 -21.30
CA ASP A 568 -10.19 -28.85 -20.54
C ASP A 568 -9.82 -29.03 -19.06
N ILE A 569 -8.56 -29.34 -18.77
CA ILE A 569 -8.03 -29.46 -17.40
C ILE A 569 -8.04 -28.11 -16.71
N VAL A 570 -7.53 -27.06 -17.37
CA VAL A 570 -7.51 -25.68 -16.85
C VAL A 570 -8.93 -25.16 -16.60
N MET A 571 -9.83 -25.36 -17.57
CA MET A 571 -11.21 -24.88 -17.49
C MET A 571 -12.01 -25.61 -16.41
N SER A 572 -11.78 -26.90 -16.20
CA SER A 572 -12.44 -27.66 -15.12
C SER A 572 -11.99 -27.25 -13.71
N HIS A 573 -10.79 -26.69 -13.58
CA HIS A 573 -10.22 -26.21 -12.31
C HIS A 573 -10.19 -24.68 -12.16
N LEU A 574 -10.90 -23.95 -13.03
CA LEU A 574 -10.81 -22.49 -13.13
C LEU A 574 -10.99 -21.75 -11.80
N GLY A 575 -11.92 -22.20 -10.96
CA GLY A 575 -12.18 -21.60 -9.64
C GLY A 575 -11.01 -21.72 -8.65
N ARG A 576 -10.09 -22.66 -8.89
CA ARG A 576 -8.88 -22.87 -8.08
C ARG A 576 -7.70 -22.00 -8.55
N LEU A 577 -7.77 -21.49 -9.79
CA LEU A 577 -6.69 -20.78 -10.48
C LEU A 577 -6.75 -19.25 -10.35
N TYR A 578 -7.75 -18.70 -9.65
CA TYR A 578 -7.85 -17.24 -9.45
C TYR A 578 -6.59 -16.58 -8.89
N PRO A 579 -5.83 -17.21 -7.97
CA PRO A 579 -4.61 -16.62 -7.45
C PRO A 579 -3.47 -16.47 -8.48
N VAL A 580 -3.55 -17.19 -9.60
CA VAL A 580 -2.52 -17.22 -10.65
C VAL A 580 -3.10 -16.76 -12.00
N ALA A 581 -3.99 -15.77 -11.94
CA ALA A 581 -4.70 -15.28 -13.12
C ALA A 581 -3.78 -14.70 -14.21
N HIS A 582 -2.61 -14.18 -13.85
CA HIS A 582 -1.58 -13.75 -14.80
C HIS A 582 -1.10 -14.94 -15.64
N ALA A 583 -0.68 -16.03 -15.00
CA ALA A 583 -0.22 -17.24 -15.70
C ALA A 583 -1.34 -17.90 -16.51
N LEU A 584 -2.58 -17.83 -16.01
CA LEU A 584 -3.75 -18.25 -16.78
C LEU A 584 -3.95 -17.40 -18.05
N GLN A 585 -3.77 -16.08 -17.97
CA GLN A 585 -3.84 -15.20 -19.13
C GLN A 585 -2.68 -15.49 -20.11
N SER A 586 -1.46 -15.66 -19.63
CA SER A 586 -0.29 -16.08 -20.44
C SER A 586 -0.56 -17.38 -21.19
N PHE A 587 -1.09 -18.40 -20.50
CA PHE A 587 -1.48 -19.69 -21.09
C PHE A 587 -2.41 -19.51 -22.30
N PHE A 588 -3.45 -18.68 -22.18
CA PHE A 588 -4.38 -18.43 -23.28
C PHE A 588 -3.86 -17.47 -24.37
N LEU A 589 -2.95 -16.54 -24.03
CA LEU A 589 -2.33 -15.62 -25.00
C LEU A 589 -1.35 -16.33 -25.93
N THR A 590 -0.56 -17.25 -25.39
CA THR A 590 0.55 -17.88 -26.12
C THR A 590 0.05 -19.00 -27.05
N GLY A 591 -1.21 -19.44 -26.88
CA GLY A 591 -1.95 -20.33 -27.76
C GLY A 591 -2.28 -19.72 -29.14
N LYS A 592 -1.26 -19.36 -29.93
CA LYS A 592 -1.34 -18.75 -31.28
C LYS A 592 -2.13 -19.58 -32.31
N HIS A 593 -2.53 -20.81 -31.97
CA HIS A 593 -3.29 -21.72 -32.83
C HIS A 593 -4.67 -22.12 -32.30
N LEU A 594 -5.15 -21.54 -31.19
CA LEU A 594 -6.55 -21.71 -30.78
C LEU A 594 -7.45 -21.25 -31.93
N SER A 595 -8.31 -22.15 -32.42
CA SER A 595 -9.26 -21.79 -33.45
C SER A 595 -10.19 -20.68 -32.92
N SER A 596 -10.75 -19.89 -33.82
CA SER A 596 -11.72 -18.86 -33.43
C SER A 596 -12.93 -19.44 -32.68
N ASP A 597 -13.22 -20.73 -32.85
CA ASP A 597 -14.30 -21.41 -32.14
C ASP A 597 -13.86 -21.85 -30.74
N ASP A 598 -12.62 -22.32 -30.56
CA ASP A 598 -12.07 -22.65 -29.24
C ASP A 598 -11.94 -21.41 -28.35
N LYS A 599 -11.48 -20.29 -28.92
CA LYS A 599 -11.42 -19.00 -28.22
C LYS A 599 -12.81 -18.56 -27.74
N LYS A 600 -13.84 -18.71 -28.59
CA LYS A 600 -15.22 -18.38 -28.20
C LYS A 600 -15.76 -19.29 -27.10
N ASN A 601 -15.51 -20.59 -27.20
CA ASN A 601 -15.94 -21.56 -26.20
C ASN A 601 -15.28 -21.30 -24.85
N ALA A 602 -13.97 -21.09 -24.83
CA ALA A 602 -13.23 -20.74 -23.62
C ALA A 602 -13.67 -19.40 -23.03
N ALA A 603 -13.89 -18.38 -23.87
CA ALA A 603 -14.30 -17.05 -23.43
C ALA A 603 -15.59 -17.03 -22.61
N THR A 604 -16.60 -17.84 -22.98
CA THR A 604 -17.83 -17.92 -22.18
C THR A 604 -17.54 -18.45 -20.77
N GLY A 605 -16.69 -19.47 -20.65
CA GLY A 605 -16.29 -20.03 -19.36
C GLY A 605 -15.42 -19.08 -18.53
N LEU A 606 -14.54 -18.31 -19.18
CA LEU A 606 -13.68 -17.32 -18.53
C LEU A 606 -14.46 -16.07 -18.05
N LEU A 607 -15.50 -15.64 -18.78
CA LEU A 607 -16.35 -14.51 -18.38
C LEU A 607 -17.41 -14.88 -17.34
N ALA A 608 -17.85 -16.14 -17.29
CA ALA A 608 -18.94 -16.55 -16.40
C ALA A 608 -18.67 -16.22 -14.92
N PRO A 609 -17.47 -16.45 -14.35
CA PRO A 609 -17.15 -16.05 -12.98
C PRO A 609 -17.15 -14.53 -12.75
N ILE A 610 -16.77 -13.73 -13.76
CA ILE A 610 -16.73 -12.25 -13.68
C ILE A 610 -18.17 -11.69 -13.64
N LEU A 611 -19.06 -12.30 -14.42
CA LEU A 611 -20.48 -11.93 -14.52
C LEU A 611 -21.34 -12.51 -13.39
N ALA A 612 -20.81 -13.44 -12.59
CA ALA A 612 -21.51 -14.02 -11.47
C ALA A 612 -21.73 -13.00 -10.34
N ALA A 613 -22.63 -13.33 -9.42
CA ALA A 613 -22.97 -12.47 -8.29
C ALA A 613 -22.71 -13.17 -6.95
N GLY A 614 -22.39 -12.38 -5.93
CA GLY A 614 -22.19 -12.89 -4.57
C GLY A 614 -21.00 -13.85 -4.47
N PRO A 615 -21.11 -14.96 -3.71
CA PRO A 615 -19.98 -15.87 -3.47
C PRO A 615 -19.38 -16.56 -4.70
N GLN A 616 -20.08 -16.53 -5.83
CA GLN A 616 -19.60 -17.11 -7.09
C GLN A 616 -18.85 -16.10 -7.96
N GLN A 617 -18.87 -14.82 -7.60
CA GLN A 617 -18.16 -13.78 -8.32
C GLN A 617 -16.65 -13.95 -8.15
N ALA A 618 -15.92 -13.95 -9.26
CA ALA A 618 -14.47 -14.04 -9.22
C ALA A 618 -13.84 -12.79 -8.57
N PRO A 619 -12.66 -12.94 -7.93
CA PRO A 619 -11.90 -11.81 -7.43
C PRO A 619 -11.54 -10.79 -8.51
N GLU A 620 -11.28 -9.56 -8.09
CA GLU A 620 -10.88 -8.46 -8.97
C GLU A 620 -9.60 -8.77 -9.75
N PHE A 621 -8.59 -9.36 -9.09
CA PHE A 621 -7.34 -9.77 -9.75
C PHE A 621 -7.58 -10.69 -10.95
N TYR A 622 -8.40 -11.73 -10.78
CA TYR A 622 -8.79 -12.61 -11.88
C TYR A 622 -9.47 -11.83 -13.01
N SER A 623 -10.41 -10.96 -12.64
CA SER A 623 -11.16 -10.17 -13.62
C SER A 623 -10.25 -9.26 -14.46
N ILE A 624 -9.26 -8.62 -13.84
CA ILE A 624 -8.29 -7.74 -14.51
C ILE A 624 -7.53 -8.50 -15.60
N TRP A 625 -6.85 -9.59 -15.24
CA TRP A 625 -6.02 -10.36 -16.17
C TRP A 625 -6.84 -11.00 -17.27
N ILE A 626 -7.99 -11.59 -16.93
CA ILE A 626 -8.86 -12.19 -17.94
C ILE A 626 -9.46 -11.14 -18.87
N LEU A 627 -9.87 -9.96 -18.41
CA LEU A 627 -10.37 -8.91 -19.31
C LEU A 627 -9.26 -8.40 -20.25
N ASP A 628 -8.01 -8.36 -19.80
CA ASP A 628 -6.87 -8.04 -20.69
C ASP A 628 -6.67 -9.10 -21.79
N LEU A 629 -6.93 -10.39 -21.53
CA LEU A 629 -6.97 -11.41 -22.57
C LEU A 629 -7.97 -11.03 -23.69
N PHE A 630 -9.14 -10.51 -23.38
CA PHE A 630 -10.13 -10.06 -24.38
C PHE A 630 -9.70 -8.81 -25.17
N ARG A 631 -8.71 -8.06 -24.67
CA ARG A 631 -8.09 -6.95 -25.40
C ARG A 631 -7.08 -7.46 -26.43
N SER A 632 -6.46 -8.62 -26.20
CA SER A 632 -5.38 -9.11 -27.07
C SER A 632 -5.80 -9.45 -28.50
N ASP A 633 -7.04 -9.91 -28.70
CA ASP A 633 -7.53 -10.38 -30.00
C ASP A 633 -9.06 -10.23 -30.10
N ALA A 634 -9.54 -9.62 -31.18
CA ALA A 634 -10.97 -9.48 -31.45
C ALA A 634 -11.68 -10.85 -31.64
N ALA A 635 -10.94 -11.94 -31.90
CA ALA A 635 -11.50 -13.29 -32.00
C ALA A 635 -12.12 -13.79 -30.67
N TRP A 636 -11.71 -13.24 -29.53
CA TRP A 636 -12.33 -13.51 -28.23
C TRP A 636 -13.77 -12.96 -28.13
N ASN A 637 -14.23 -12.14 -29.09
CA ASN A 637 -15.59 -11.60 -29.33
C ASN A 637 -16.73 -11.95 -28.34
N HIS A 638 -16.86 -11.17 -27.26
CA HIS A 638 -17.98 -11.24 -26.29
C HIS A 638 -18.49 -9.83 -25.91
N ALA A 639 -18.71 -8.96 -26.92
CA ALA A 639 -18.99 -7.54 -26.71
C ALA A 639 -20.21 -7.26 -25.79
N ILE A 640 -21.27 -8.06 -25.86
CA ILE A 640 -22.47 -7.86 -25.03
C ILE A 640 -22.17 -8.12 -23.55
N GLU A 641 -21.50 -9.24 -23.27
CA GLU A 641 -21.06 -9.67 -21.95
C GLU A 641 -20.05 -8.67 -21.37
N LEU A 642 -19.03 -8.28 -22.13
CA LEU A 642 -18.06 -7.25 -21.75
C LEU A 642 -18.75 -5.91 -21.45
N GLY A 643 -19.77 -5.54 -22.23
CA GLY A 643 -20.61 -4.37 -21.97
C GLY A 643 -21.38 -4.46 -20.65
N ARG A 644 -21.79 -5.67 -20.22
CA ARG A 644 -22.39 -5.88 -18.89
C ARG A 644 -21.35 -5.76 -17.78
N VAL A 645 -20.16 -6.35 -17.95
CA VAL A 645 -19.05 -6.22 -17.00
C VAL A 645 -18.73 -4.74 -16.76
N PHE A 646 -18.54 -3.97 -17.84
CA PHE A 646 -18.25 -2.54 -17.77
C PHE A 646 -19.34 -1.71 -17.08
N ARG A 647 -20.62 -1.98 -17.36
CA ARG A 647 -21.73 -1.21 -16.78
C ARG A 647 -22.00 -1.54 -15.33
N ASN A 648 -21.89 -2.82 -14.96
CA ASN A 648 -22.41 -3.31 -13.69
C ASN A 648 -21.34 -3.39 -12.59
N SER A 649 -20.06 -3.30 -12.94
CA SER A 649 -18.99 -3.36 -11.95
C SER A 649 -18.90 -2.07 -11.14
N GLY A 650 -18.83 -2.21 -9.81
CA GLY A 650 -18.47 -1.12 -8.90
C GLY A 650 -16.97 -0.88 -8.79
N SER A 651 -16.14 -1.80 -9.28
CA SER A 651 -14.68 -1.67 -9.30
C SER A 651 -14.24 -0.85 -10.52
N GLN A 652 -13.46 0.20 -10.28
CA GLN A 652 -12.88 0.99 -11.37
C GLN A 652 -11.83 0.20 -12.17
N ALA A 653 -11.06 -0.67 -11.53
CA ALA A 653 -10.11 -1.53 -12.22
C ALA A 653 -10.81 -2.44 -13.25
N ILE A 654 -11.89 -3.12 -12.83
CA ILE A 654 -12.69 -3.96 -13.74
C ILE A 654 -13.34 -3.12 -14.85
N ARG A 655 -13.83 -1.91 -14.54
CA ARG A 655 -14.37 -0.99 -15.55
C ARG A 655 -13.32 -0.59 -16.58
N ARG A 656 -12.10 -0.25 -16.14
CA ARG A 656 -10.97 0.07 -17.03
C ARG A 656 -10.67 -1.08 -17.98
N TYR A 657 -10.41 -2.28 -17.48
CA TYR A 657 -10.07 -3.42 -18.34
C TYR A 657 -11.26 -3.89 -19.20
N GLY A 658 -12.50 -3.74 -18.70
CA GLY A 658 -13.70 -3.95 -19.51
C GLY A 658 -13.82 -2.96 -20.67
N ALA A 659 -13.48 -1.68 -20.45
CA ALA A 659 -13.43 -0.68 -21.51
C ALA A 659 -12.35 -0.98 -22.55
N LEU A 660 -11.16 -1.40 -22.11
CA LEU A 660 -10.08 -1.81 -22.99
C LEU A 660 -10.47 -3.04 -23.83
N ALA A 661 -11.07 -4.07 -23.23
CA ALA A 661 -11.57 -5.21 -23.98
C ALA A 661 -12.63 -4.82 -25.03
N LEU A 662 -13.55 -3.91 -24.67
CA LEU A 662 -14.57 -3.37 -25.57
C LEU A 662 -13.98 -2.53 -26.72
N SER A 663 -12.82 -1.90 -26.53
CA SER A 663 -12.15 -1.14 -27.60
C SER A 663 -11.74 -2.02 -28.79
N VAL A 664 -11.40 -3.28 -28.51
CA VAL A 664 -10.92 -4.25 -29.50
C VAL A 664 -12.06 -5.10 -30.03
N SER A 665 -12.84 -5.71 -29.13
CA SER A 665 -13.92 -6.65 -29.47
C SER A 665 -15.25 -5.96 -29.80
N GLY A 666 -15.44 -4.70 -29.42
CA GLY A 666 -16.70 -3.96 -29.58
C GLY A 666 -16.86 -3.25 -30.93
N GLY A 667 -18.11 -2.91 -31.25
CA GLY A 667 -18.47 -2.11 -32.42
C GLY A 667 -18.77 -0.64 -32.06
N ARG A 668 -19.44 0.06 -32.97
CA ARG A 668 -19.85 1.46 -32.76
C ARG A 668 -20.82 1.62 -31.57
N SER A 669 -21.65 0.63 -31.28
CA SER A 669 -22.60 0.66 -30.14
C SER A 669 -21.86 0.69 -28.81
N GLU A 670 -20.85 -0.17 -28.66
CA GLU A 670 -19.99 -0.23 -27.47
C GLU A 670 -19.16 1.05 -27.35
N ALA A 671 -18.65 1.60 -28.46
CA ALA A 671 -17.95 2.87 -28.43
C ALA A 671 -18.84 4.03 -27.91
N GLN A 672 -20.15 4.03 -28.18
CA GLN A 672 -21.07 5.01 -27.59
C GLN A 672 -21.26 4.81 -26.08
N LEU A 673 -21.31 3.56 -25.62
CA LEU A 673 -21.35 3.24 -24.20
C LEU A 673 -20.12 3.79 -23.46
N LEU A 674 -18.92 3.55 -24.01
CA LEU A 674 -17.66 4.04 -23.44
C LEU A 674 -17.64 5.57 -23.39
N LYS A 675 -18.07 6.21 -24.48
CA LYS A 675 -18.15 7.66 -24.62
C LYS A 675 -18.98 8.33 -23.52
N GLU A 676 -20.12 7.73 -23.15
CA GLU A 676 -21.03 8.27 -22.12
C GLU A 676 -20.43 8.20 -20.71
N ALA A 677 -19.55 7.24 -20.45
CA ALA A 677 -18.96 7.01 -19.14
C ALA A 677 -17.81 7.98 -18.78
N PHE A 678 -17.22 8.67 -19.76
CA PHE A 678 -15.97 9.43 -19.61
C PHE A 678 -15.94 10.42 -18.44
N SER A 679 -16.99 11.24 -18.31
CA SER A 679 -17.08 12.26 -17.25
C SER A 679 -17.22 11.69 -15.82
N SER A 680 -17.62 10.41 -15.70
CA SER A 680 -17.87 9.72 -14.42
C SER A 680 -16.77 8.72 -14.04
N SER A 681 -15.70 8.66 -14.82
CA SER A 681 -14.61 7.70 -14.67
C SER A 681 -13.38 8.35 -14.05
N ASP A 682 -12.55 7.55 -13.38
CA ASP A 682 -11.26 8.00 -12.85
C ASP A 682 -10.21 8.17 -13.95
N ASP A 683 -9.09 8.81 -13.61
CA ASP A 683 -8.05 9.24 -14.56
C ASP A 683 -7.51 8.06 -15.40
N MET A 684 -7.27 6.92 -14.74
CA MET A 684 -6.85 5.71 -15.43
C MET A 684 -7.95 5.15 -16.34
N THR A 685 -9.20 5.07 -15.90
CA THR A 685 -10.28 4.60 -16.78
C THR A 685 -10.50 5.56 -17.96
N ARG A 686 -10.33 6.87 -17.78
CA ARG A 686 -10.44 7.87 -18.85
C ARG A 686 -9.41 7.65 -19.96
N CYS A 687 -8.16 7.31 -19.61
CA CYS A 687 -7.15 6.90 -20.60
C CYS A 687 -7.63 5.72 -21.45
N ALA A 688 -8.17 4.67 -20.81
CA ALA A 688 -8.74 3.51 -21.51
C ALA A 688 -9.93 3.87 -22.43
N LEU A 689 -10.78 4.81 -22.00
CA LEU A 689 -11.93 5.27 -22.79
C LEU A 689 -11.50 6.07 -24.03
N ILE A 690 -10.43 6.87 -23.94
CA ILE A 690 -9.87 7.61 -25.09
C ILE A 690 -9.39 6.64 -26.17
N LEU A 691 -8.69 5.58 -25.78
CA LEU A 691 -8.30 4.51 -26.70
C LEU A 691 -9.53 3.74 -27.22
N GLY A 692 -10.56 3.60 -26.39
CA GLY A 692 -11.82 2.92 -26.68
C GLY A 692 -12.71 3.54 -27.75
N ILE A 693 -12.66 4.87 -27.95
CA ILE A 693 -13.56 5.57 -28.87
C ILE A 693 -13.10 5.54 -30.34
N GLY A 694 -12.04 4.78 -30.68
CA GLY A 694 -11.51 4.66 -32.04
C GLY A 694 -12.52 4.15 -33.08
N LYS A 695 -13.60 3.46 -32.65
CA LYS A 695 -14.67 2.96 -33.52
C LYS A 695 -15.78 3.98 -33.82
N LEU A 696 -15.71 5.20 -33.27
CA LEU A 696 -16.63 6.30 -33.62
C LEU A 696 -16.30 6.87 -35.00
N THR A 697 -17.28 7.52 -35.65
CA THR A 697 -17.01 8.29 -36.87
C THR A 697 -16.17 9.54 -36.56
N ALA A 698 -15.43 10.05 -37.55
CA ALA A 698 -14.59 11.24 -37.38
C ALA A 698 -15.35 12.45 -36.82
N GLU A 699 -16.58 12.67 -37.28
CA GLU A 699 -17.45 13.74 -36.81
C GLU A 699 -17.93 13.51 -35.35
N GLU A 700 -18.21 12.27 -34.97
CA GLU A 700 -18.56 11.93 -33.59
C GLU A 700 -17.39 12.10 -32.62
N LYS A 701 -16.19 11.66 -33.03
CA LYS A 701 -14.95 11.85 -32.27
C LYS A 701 -14.67 13.33 -32.08
N LYS A 702 -14.73 14.13 -33.16
CA LYS A 702 -14.55 15.59 -33.11
C LYS A 702 -15.51 16.25 -32.12
N ARG A 703 -16.82 16.00 -32.23
CA ARG A 703 -17.81 16.59 -31.31
C ARG A 703 -17.65 16.14 -29.86
N TRP A 704 -17.14 14.93 -29.64
CA TRP A 704 -16.86 14.45 -28.29
C TRP A 704 -15.66 15.17 -27.69
N LEU A 705 -14.57 15.32 -28.45
CA LEU A 705 -13.39 16.08 -28.02
C LEU A 705 -13.74 17.55 -27.72
N GLU A 706 -14.62 18.18 -28.52
CA GLU A 706 -15.08 19.55 -28.27
C GLU A 706 -15.97 19.72 -27.03
N ARG A 707 -16.56 18.63 -26.52
CA ARG A 707 -17.50 18.65 -25.39
C ARG A 707 -16.89 18.29 -24.05
N ASN A 708 -15.73 17.63 -24.04
CA ASN A 708 -15.09 17.17 -22.82
C ASN A 708 -13.82 17.98 -22.57
N GLU A 709 -13.62 18.36 -21.32
CA GLU A 709 -12.35 18.91 -20.87
C GLU A 709 -11.36 17.75 -20.70
N LEU A 710 -10.31 17.79 -21.51
CA LEU A 710 -9.19 16.86 -21.45
C LEU A 710 -8.06 17.50 -20.67
N ASP A 711 -7.39 16.72 -19.82
CA ASP A 711 -6.10 17.14 -19.29
C ASP A 711 -5.01 17.09 -20.38
N TRP A 712 -3.81 17.56 -20.03
CA TRP A 712 -2.72 17.70 -20.98
C TRP A 712 -2.17 16.34 -21.47
N PHE A 713 -2.25 15.28 -20.65
CA PHE A 713 -1.82 13.93 -21.03
C PHE A 713 -2.89 13.23 -21.87
N GLU A 714 -4.17 13.39 -21.54
CA GLU A 714 -5.27 12.94 -22.37
C GLU A 714 -5.24 13.57 -23.76
N ALA A 715 -4.91 14.87 -23.84
CA ALA A 715 -4.69 15.56 -25.12
C ALA A 715 -3.44 15.05 -25.87
N PHE A 716 -2.42 14.59 -25.16
CA PHE A 716 -1.30 13.86 -25.75
C PHE A 716 -1.78 12.52 -26.33
N LEU A 717 -2.48 11.68 -25.55
CA LEU A 717 -3.02 10.40 -26.03
C LEU A 717 -3.87 10.57 -27.30
N VAL A 718 -4.83 11.51 -27.30
CA VAL A 718 -5.69 11.74 -28.48
C VAL A 718 -4.91 12.06 -29.76
N ARG A 719 -3.75 12.72 -29.66
CA ARG A 719 -2.94 13.12 -30.80
C ARG A 719 -2.09 11.97 -31.35
N HIS A 720 -1.71 11.02 -30.51
CA HIS A 720 -0.76 9.95 -30.84
C HIS A 720 -1.39 8.54 -30.86
N SER A 721 -2.65 8.38 -30.45
CA SER A 721 -3.43 7.12 -30.47
C SER A 721 -4.24 6.86 -31.74
#